data_AF-D5ZP58-F1
#
_entry.id   AF-D5ZP58-F1
#
_cell.length_a   1.000
_cell.length_b   1.000
_cell.length_c   1.000
_cell.angle_alpha   90.00
_cell.angle_beta   90.00
_cell.angle_gamma   90.00
#
_symmetry.space_group_name_H-M   'P 1'
#
loop_
_entity.id
_entity.type
_entity.pdbx_description
1 polymer ?
#
loop_
_entity_poly.entity_id
_entity_poly.type
_entity_poly.pdbx_seq_one_letter_code
_entity_poly.pdbx_strand_id
1 'polypeptide(L)'
;MRSSGGTGALPSPPPPAAGVRAGPSLSGALCMCPLSGGQNGAFQHCSRPPHRALCCACPTARPTGPHRPEGNTHASDSTRTGTADAVLGRRARPAAARPRCPARRDRGRRPGVRRGPGDGLGRRAAGDRGRAGPGGRAARPAAAGGRRRRAQPAGGGALPARFHAGPRGRTVRPGRAGRPRRRAVRRGRDGAGARPPAQGPGDHQPGRPRGVGVLPLPARGGERRPGVRPRGRPRPPAGRPGRDLGAVRARHDPHRHRGGTRRRAMSRMSRQAYASLYGPTAGDRVRLADTDLWVQVDADDTEPGEEMLGGCGKTARDGLLVAGRAPRESALDMVILGVVVMDPLIGVRKTNIGIKEGRIVGIGRAGNPENNDGVELVVDSHTAMINGQGLIATAGIVDSHVHLSSPEVVPAALSAGVTTMVGMGIGGVWDVGANPAHNLHSLIEGWRDAPVNVAFLARGSSSSQELLERAVLAGSGGFKIHEDWGATPRIVDTCLGVAEEADLPVALHTDTLNESGYLADTLSATRGRTVHAYHVEGGGGHPDLLEIVSEPHVLTSSTTPTLPLTPATVAELLPMTMTVHGGHHGVESDVSIAASRVREHAIAAENALHDLGAISIVNSDSMGMGRIAETARRTWQLAHVQAHLAGQTGPDFVGNERVLRYLAKITLNPAIAHGMAADVGSLRPGRLADVVLWRPATFGAQPELVLKSGFVAWGVSGSGSGSTRLTQPRVMKPYFGGLGGAPRRLSTVFVSRACLDDRASAGALPKGVRYTALRDSRGLTRGDMVANTAVPTVRVPTTPDAVLVDGRPVDVHHAADLPLTRLQNLA
;
A
#
# COMPACT_ATOMS: atom_id res chain seq x y z
N MET A 1 -25.25 -49.14 28.62
CA MET A 1 -26.04 -50.34 28.97
C MET A 1 -25.77 -51.44 27.94
N ARG A 2 -26.35 -52.63 28.11
CA ARG A 2 -25.99 -53.93 27.47
C ARG A 2 -26.12 -53.98 25.93
N SER A 3 -25.26 -54.82 25.30
CA SER A 3 -25.50 -55.77 24.17
C SER A 3 -26.12 -55.27 22.84
N SER A 4 -25.85 -55.84 21.65
CA SER A 4 -25.04 -56.99 21.15
C SER A 4 -24.61 -56.67 19.69
N GLY A 5 -23.69 -57.33 18.98
CA GLY A 5 -23.10 -58.66 19.07
C GLY A 5 -23.42 -59.46 17.78
N GLY A 6 -22.42 -59.70 16.92
CA GLY A 6 -22.58 -60.39 15.64
C GLY A 6 -21.24 -60.59 14.90
N THR A 7 -21.09 -61.70 14.16
CA THR A 7 -19.81 -62.20 13.61
C THR A 7 -19.88 -62.41 12.09
N GLY A 8 -18.77 -62.18 11.35
CA GLY A 8 -18.70 -62.45 9.91
C GLY A 8 -17.29 -62.28 9.32
N ALA A 9 -16.83 -63.26 8.53
CA ALA A 9 -15.44 -63.45 8.09
C ALA A 9 -14.91 -62.46 7.01
N LEU A 10 -13.58 -62.43 6.87
CA LEU A 10 -12.80 -61.77 5.81
C LEU A 10 -12.82 -62.54 4.47
N PRO A 11 -12.58 -61.85 3.34
CA PRO A 11 -11.90 -62.40 2.17
C PRO A 11 -10.52 -61.77 1.92
N SER A 12 -9.56 -62.58 1.47
CA SER A 12 -8.18 -62.18 1.13
C SER A 12 -7.99 -61.88 -0.38
N PRO A 13 -6.93 -61.16 -0.80
CA PRO A 13 -6.77 -60.69 -2.19
C PRO A 13 -6.32 -61.78 -3.20
N PRO A 14 -6.52 -61.55 -4.52
CA PRO A 14 -6.17 -62.51 -5.58
C PRO A 14 -4.67 -62.57 -5.92
N PRO A 15 -4.16 -63.71 -6.45
CA PRO A 15 -2.75 -63.92 -6.81
C PRO A 15 -2.41 -63.49 -8.27
N PRO A 16 -1.11 -63.37 -8.63
CA PRO A 16 -0.63 -62.95 -9.95
C PRO A 16 -0.42 -64.12 -10.94
N ALA A 17 -0.21 -63.79 -12.23
CA ALA A 17 0.18 -64.73 -13.28
C ALA A 17 1.29 -64.18 -14.20
N ALA A 18 2.23 -65.04 -14.61
CA ALA A 18 3.24 -64.82 -15.66
C ALA A 18 2.85 -65.57 -16.95
N GLY A 19 3.46 -65.42 -18.13
CA GLY A 19 4.60 -64.60 -18.62
C GLY A 19 4.44 -64.42 -20.16
N VAL A 20 5.43 -64.52 -21.07
CA VAL A 20 6.82 -65.05 -21.07
C VAL A 20 7.57 -64.56 -22.34
N ARG A 21 8.86 -64.16 -22.25
CA ARG A 21 9.88 -64.00 -23.35
C ARG A 21 9.65 -62.89 -24.41
N ALA A 22 10.67 -62.34 -25.10
CA ALA A 22 12.15 -62.44 -25.00
C ALA A 22 12.85 -61.12 -25.46
N GLY A 23 14.17 -60.98 -25.20
CA GLY A 23 15.03 -59.89 -25.71
C GLY A 23 15.59 -60.14 -27.13
N PRO A 24 16.73 -59.54 -27.56
CA PRO A 24 17.87 -59.08 -26.74
C PRO A 24 18.34 -57.62 -26.99
N SER A 25 19.39 -57.22 -26.27
CA SER A 25 20.20 -56.01 -26.49
C SER A 25 21.35 -56.25 -27.50
N LEU A 26 21.85 -55.19 -28.12
CA LEU A 26 23.25 -55.09 -28.59
C LEU A 26 23.67 -53.66 -28.95
N SER A 27 24.98 -53.38 -28.88
CA SER A 27 25.62 -52.12 -29.31
C SER A 27 25.99 -52.15 -30.80
N GLY A 28 26.10 -50.98 -31.44
CA GLY A 28 26.62 -50.86 -32.81
C GLY A 28 26.75 -49.39 -33.26
N ALA A 29 27.70 -49.08 -34.13
CA ALA A 29 28.01 -47.71 -34.58
C ALA A 29 28.24 -47.63 -36.10
N LEU A 30 28.34 -46.38 -36.61
CA LEU A 30 28.97 -45.96 -37.89
C LEU A 30 28.31 -46.40 -39.22
N CYS A 31 27.78 -45.41 -39.97
CA CYS A 31 28.33 -44.92 -41.26
C CYS A 31 27.41 -43.82 -41.87
N MET A 32 27.93 -42.61 -42.21
CA MET A 32 28.49 -42.21 -43.52
C MET A 32 27.44 -42.19 -44.65
N CYS A 33 26.91 -41.02 -45.07
CA CYS A 33 27.46 -40.07 -46.10
C CYS A 33 27.03 -40.46 -47.54
N PRO A 34 27.16 -39.61 -48.61
CA PRO A 34 27.95 -38.36 -48.71
C PRO A 34 27.31 -37.14 -49.48
N LEU A 35 27.90 -35.94 -49.27
CA LEU A 35 28.14 -34.80 -50.23
C LEU A 35 26.96 -34.14 -50.98
N SER A 36 27.03 -32.88 -51.46
CA SER A 36 28.09 -31.83 -51.54
C SER A 36 27.52 -30.46 -51.07
N GLY A 37 28.26 -29.38 -50.76
CA GLY A 37 29.67 -28.98 -50.91
C GLY A 37 29.77 -27.68 -51.75
N GLY A 38 30.48 -26.59 -51.41
CA GLY A 38 31.23 -26.18 -50.20
C GLY A 38 31.09 -24.64 -50.01
N GLN A 39 32.08 -23.81 -49.63
CA GLN A 39 33.47 -24.01 -49.17
C GLN A 39 34.04 -22.67 -48.57
N ASN A 40 35.20 -22.71 -47.91
CA ASN A 40 36.13 -21.60 -47.53
C ASN A 40 35.69 -20.57 -46.45
N GLY A 41 36.49 -20.27 -45.42
CA GLY A 41 37.76 -20.92 -45.01
C GLY A 41 38.53 -20.21 -43.86
N ALA A 42 39.47 -20.96 -43.24
CA ALA A 42 40.53 -20.56 -42.29
C ALA A 42 40.18 -20.10 -40.85
N PHE A 43 40.96 -20.62 -39.89
CA PHE A 43 41.01 -20.27 -38.46
C PHE A 43 42.22 -19.38 -38.14
N GLN A 44 42.17 -18.58 -37.07
CA GLN A 44 43.31 -18.39 -36.15
C GLN A 44 42.87 -17.87 -34.76
N HIS A 45 43.80 -17.86 -33.79
CA HIS A 45 43.56 -17.80 -32.33
C HIS A 45 43.65 -16.39 -31.69
N CYS A 46 43.32 -16.35 -30.38
CA CYS A 46 43.83 -15.47 -29.30
C CYS A 46 42.97 -14.29 -28.76
N SER A 47 42.57 -14.45 -27.49
CA SER A 47 42.91 -13.57 -26.35
C SER A 47 42.33 -12.16 -26.17
N ARG A 48 41.21 -12.10 -25.42
CA ARG A 48 40.84 -11.14 -24.33
C ARG A 48 40.77 -9.60 -24.63
N PRO A 49 40.15 -8.79 -23.75
CA PRO A 49 39.52 -7.51 -24.13
C PRO A 49 40.33 -6.23 -23.81
N PRO A 50 39.94 -5.06 -24.37
CA PRO A 50 40.48 -3.76 -24.01
C PRO A 50 39.75 -3.07 -22.84
N HIS A 51 40.51 -2.42 -21.95
CA HIS A 51 40.02 -1.46 -20.94
C HIS A 51 40.31 -0.01 -21.35
N ARG A 52 39.44 0.94 -20.93
CA ARG A 52 39.77 2.28 -20.37
C ARG A 52 38.45 2.98 -19.98
N ALA A 53 38.14 3.49 -18.78
CA ALA A 53 38.85 3.90 -17.55
C ALA A 53 39.11 5.42 -17.41
N LEU A 54 38.53 6.01 -16.36
CA LEU A 54 38.77 7.31 -15.68
C LEU A 54 37.63 7.49 -14.63
N CYS A 55 37.79 8.07 -13.44
CA CYS A 55 38.93 8.12 -12.51
C CYS A 55 38.46 8.71 -11.16
N CYS A 56 38.88 8.15 -10.03
CA CYS A 56 38.94 8.88 -8.74
C CYS A 56 39.95 8.19 -7.80
N ALA A 57 40.58 8.95 -6.89
CA ALA A 57 41.83 8.54 -6.24
C ALA A 57 41.69 8.09 -4.78
N CYS A 58 42.66 7.30 -4.32
CA CYS A 58 42.93 6.97 -2.92
C CYS A 58 44.46 7.05 -2.68
N PRO A 59 44.95 7.69 -1.61
CA PRO A 59 46.39 7.85 -1.37
C PRO A 59 47.01 6.63 -0.66
N THR A 60 48.20 6.21 -1.09
CA THR A 60 48.98 5.12 -0.48
C THR A 60 50.14 5.64 0.39
N ALA A 61 50.42 4.98 1.52
CA ALA A 61 51.71 5.00 2.21
C ALA A 61 52.39 3.62 2.12
N ARG A 62 53.72 3.55 2.32
CA ARG A 62 54.56 2.35 2.05
C ARG A 62 55.37 1.86 3.28
N PRO A 63 55.95 0.64 3.24
CA PRO A 63 56.22 -0.14 4.47
C PRO A 63 57.69 -0.48 4.81
N THR A 64 57.88 -1.06 6.00
CA THR A 64 58.88 -2.06 6.44
C THR A 64 58.16 -3.07 7.37
N GLY A 65 58.65 -4.26 7.77
CA GLY A 65 59.87 -5.03 7.47
C GLY A 65 59.60 -6.56 7.64
N PRO A 66 60.61 -7.47 7.61
CA PRO A 66 60.36 -8.89 7.32
C PRO A 66 60.47 -9.93 8.48
N HIS A 67 59.84 -11.08 8.24
CA HIS A 67 60.13 -12.51 8.62
C HIS A 67 61.44 -12.88 9.36
N ARG A 68 61.62 -14.00 10.11
CA ARG A 68 60.95 -15.35 10.31
C ARG A 68 61.68 -16.07 11.52
N PRO A 69 61.59 -17.39 11.82
CA PRO A 69 60.55 -18.45 11.73
C PRO A 69 60.44 -19.36 13.03
N GLU A 70 59.70 -20.48 12.91
CA GLU A 70 59.84 -21.78 13.66
C GLU A 70 59.45 -21.87 15.17
N GLY A 71 58.94 -23.02 15.68
CA GLY A 71 58.71 -24.34 15.05
C GLY A 71 57.66 -25.24 15.76
N ASN A 72 57.34 -26.40 15.17
CA ASN A 72 56.27 -27.33 15.58
C ASN A 72 56.71 -28.43 16.57
N THR A 73 55.76 -28.99 17.34
CA THR A 73 55.65 -30.45 17.56
C THR A 73 54.23 -30.94 17.94
N HIS A 74 53.80 -31.99 17.23
CA HIS A 74 53.01 -33.18 17.62
C HIS A 74 52.59 -33.43 19.10
N ALA A 75 51.50 -34.15 19.43
CA ALA A 75 50.43 -34.79 18.62
C ALA A 75 49.22 -35.24 19.51
N SER A 76 48.25 -35.94 18.90
CA SER A 76 47.11 -36.70 19.46
C SER A 76 47.50 -37.75 20.54
N ASP A 77 46.63 -38.39 21.34
CA ASP A 77 45.15 -38.61 21.38
C ASP A 77 44.75 -39.11 22.82
N SER A 78 43.55 -39.53 23.27
CA SER A 78 42.17 -39.71 22.74
C SER A 78 41.10 -39.88 23.87
N THR A 79 39.83 -40.12 23.49
CA THR A 79 38.75 -40.85 24.21
C THR A 79 38.19 -40.40 25.58
N ARG A 80 36.99 -39.76 25.52
CA ARG A 80 35.69 -40.20 26.09
C ARG A 80 35.55 -40.89 27.49
N THR A 81 34.80 -40.18 28.36
CA THR A 81 33.65 -40.64 29.21
C THR A 81 33.79 -41.73 30.31
N GLY A 82 33.53 -41.31 31.56
CA GLY A 82 32.28 -41.71 32.27
C GLY A 82 32.36 -42.48 33.61
N THR A 83 31.67 -41.98 34.66
CA THR A 83 31.19 -42.66 35.91
C THR A 83 32.24 -43.32 36.85
N ALA A 84 32.06 -43.45 38.19
CA ALA A 84 31.15 -42.86 39.21
C ALA A 84 31.75 -43.10 40.64
N ASP A 85 31.02 -42.71 41.70
CA ASP A 85 31.28 -42.93 43.16
C ASP A 85 32.54 -42.24 43.78
N ALA A 86 32.60 -41.65 44.99
CA ALA A 86 31.89 -41.70 46.29
C ALA A 86 32.47 -42.77 47.28
N VAL A 87 32.49 -42.61 48.63
CA VAL A 87 31.77 -41.72 49.58
C VAL A 87 32.67 -41.36 50.81
N LEU A 88 32.27 -40.36 51.65
CA LEU A 88 32.63 -40.05 53.06
C LEU A 88 33.47 -38.76 53.33
N GLY A 89 33.16 -37.92 54.34
CA GLY A 89 31.97 -37.91 55.22
C GLY A 89 32.07 -36.98 56.46
N ARG A 90 31.02 -37.02 57.32
CA ARG A 90 30.86 -36.33 58.64
C ARG A 90 30.64 -34.80 58.60
N ARG A 91 29.93 -34.12 59.53
CA ARG A 91 28.72 -34.41 60.35
C ARG A 91 28.38 -33.14 61.18
N ALA A 92 27.27 -32.43 60.95
CA ALA A 92 26.64 -31.51 61.94
C ALA A 92 25.26 -30.97 61.48
N ARG A 93 24.39 -30.60 62.45
CA ARG A 93 23.04 -29.97 62.36
C ARG A 93 22.71 -29.44 63.78
N PRO A 94 21.64 -28.66 64.01
CA PRO A 94 21.03 -27.57 63.24
C PRO A 94 20.70 -26.34 64.14
N ALA A 95 20.05 -25.29 63.60
CA ALA A 95 19.26 -24.34 64.39
C ALA A 95 18.12 -23.73 63.55
N ALA A 96 16.97 -23.40 64.17
CA ALA A 96 15.83 -22.78 63.50
C ALA A 96 14.93 -22.00 64.49
N ALA A 97 14.42 -20.84 64.07
CA ALA A 97 13.34 -20.12 64.75
C ALA A 97 12.58 -19.15 63.81
N ARG A 98 11.26 -19.07 63.99
CA ARG A 98 10.36 -17.93 63.68
C ARG A 98 9.57 -17.64 64.99
N PRO A 99 8.41 -16.93 65.06
CA PRO A 99 7.79 -15.91 64.19
C PRO A 99 7.24 -14.67 64.97
N ARG A 100 6.46 -13.82 64.27
CA ARG A 100 5.26 -13.04 64.71
C ARG A 100 5.34 -11.49 64.80
N CYS A 101 4.15 -10.89 64.65
CA CYS A 101 3.78 -9.47 64.69
C CYS A 101 2.77 -9.26 65.87
N PRO A 102 1.96 -8.16 65.99
CA PRO A 102 2.08 -6.74 65.60
C PRO A 102 1.61 -5.71 66.70
N ALA A 103 1.61 -4.41 66.35
CA ALA A 103 0.55 -3.40 66.62
C ALA A 103 0.53 -2.41 67.84
N ARG A 104 0.26 -1.12 67.48
CA ARG A 104 -0.67 -0.11 68.07
C ARG A 104 -0.27 0.85 69.24
N ARG A 105 -0.74 2.12 69.05
CA ARG A 105 -1.19 3.16 70.04
C ARG A 105 -0.10 3.93 70.84
N ASP A 106 -0.32 5.18 71.32
CA ASP A 106 -1.45 6.14 71.15
C ASP A 106 -1.04 7.64 71.33
N ARG A 107 -1.90 8.57 70.87
CA ARG A 107 -2.18 9.97 71.34
C ARG A 107 -1.11 11.09 71.50
N GLY A 108 -1.47 12.25 70.93
CA GLY A 108 -1.10 13.62 71.37
C GLY A 108 -2.15 14.66 70.89
N ARG A 109 -2.35 15.80 71.59
CA ARG A 109 -3.34 16.88 71.28
C ARG A 109 -2.62 18.25 71.13
N ARG A 110 -2.93 19.14 70.17
CA ARG A 110 -4.06 20.14 70.07
C ARG A 110 -4.11 21.16 71.23
N PRO A 111 -4.59 22.43 71.08
CA PRO A 111 -5.37 23.03 69.95
C PRO A 111 -5.09 24.54 69.58
N GLY A 112 -5.83 25.07 68.56
CA GLY A 112 -6.40 26.45 68.56
C GLY A 112 -5.72 27.54 67.69
N VAL A 113 -6.36 28.64 67.24
CA VAL A 113 -7.80 29.09 67.17
C VAL A 113 -8.00 30.01 65.92
N ARG A 114 -9.25 30.20 65.44
CA ARG A 114 -9.68 31.03 64.29
C ARG A 114 -9.54 32.56 64.49
N ARG A 115 -9.51 33.34 63.38
CA ARG A 115 -10.41 34.50 63.09
C ARG A 115 -10.28 35.05 61.64
N GLY A 116 -11.32 35.74 61.20
CA GLY A 116 -11.46 36.68 60.05
C GLY A 116 -12.61 37.65 60.41
N PRO A 117 -13.29 38.38 59.49
CA PRO A 117 -13.07 38.62 58.05
C PRO A 117 -12.91 40.15 57.74
N GLY A 118 -13.14 40.61 56.50
CA GLY A 118 -13.31 42.05 56.18
C GLY A 118 -13.51 42.36 54.68
N ASP A 119 -14.46 43.25 54.36
CA ASP A 119 -14.88 43.63 52.99
C ASP A 119 -14.14 44.87 52.42
N GLY A 120 -14.22 45.09 51.10
CA GLY A 120 -13.71 46.31 50.43
C GLY A 120 -14.24 46.52 49.01
N LEU A 121 -14.76 47.71 48.69
CA LEU A 121 -15.49 48.05 47.45
C LEU A 121 -14.73 49.05 46.54
N GLY A 122 -14.89 48.92 45.21
CA GLY A 122 -14.57 49.98 44.22
C GLY A 122 -14.12 49.41 42.85
N ARG A 123 -14.92 49.38 41.77
CA ARG A 123 -15.53 50.44 40.92
C ARG A 123 -14.59 51.14 39.91
N ARG A 124 -14.80 50.82 38.61
CA ARG A 124 -14.70 51.70 37.41
C ARG A 124 -13.29 52.19 36.98
N ALA A 125 -13.02 52.60 35.72
CA ALA A 125 -13.61 52.29 34.40
C ALA A 125 -12.72 52.82 33.23
N ALA A 126 -12.89 52.23 32.04
CA ALA A 126 -12.73 52.73 30.64
C ALA A 126 -11.74 53.86 30.21
N GLY A 127 -11.13 53.67 29.03
CA GLY A 127 -10.39 54.66 28.20
C GLY A 127 -9.07 54.06 27.67
N ASP A 128 -8.76 53.84 26.37
CA ASP A 128 -9.12 54.38 25.03
C ASP A 128 -8.11 55.42 24.45
N ARG A 129 -7.70 55.21 23.18
CA ARG A 129 -6.95 56.08 22.21
C ARG A 129 -5.42 56.28 22.34
N GLY A 130 -4.75 56.45 21.19
CA GLY A 130 -3.38 57.02 21.08
C GLY A 130 -2.39 56.38 20.08
N ARG A 131 -2.71 56.19 18.79
CA ARG A 131 -2.12 56.90 17.62
C ARG A 131 -0.60 57.22 17.56
N ALA A 132 0.13 56.37 16.82
CA ALA A 132 0.99 56.68 15.65
C ALA A 132 2.09 57.80 15.63
N GLY A 133 3.38 57.39 15.76
CA GLY A 133 4.58 57.91 15.04
C GLY A 133 5.11 59.32 15.35
N PRO A 134 6.14 59.85 14.63
CA PRO A 134 7.04 59.20 13.66
C PRO A 134 8.56 59.59 13.70
N GLY A 135 9.46 58.76 13.12
CA GLY A 135 10.71 59.18 12.46
C GLY A 135 11.99 59.50 13.29
N GLY A 136 13.15 59.65 12.61
CA GLY A 136 14.39 60.24 13.16
C GLY A 136 15.72 59.48 12.92
N ARG A 137 16.59 59.96 12.02
CA ARG A 137 17.91 59.37 11.66
C ARG A 137 19.06 59.75 12.61
N ALA A 138 20.03 58.86 12.86
CA ALA A 138 21.48 59.12 13.03
C ALA A 138 22.30 57.81 13.17
N ALA A 139 23.64 57.80 13.27
CA ALA A 139 24.65 57.99 12.21
C ALA A 139 26.00 57.31 12.63
N ARG A 140 26.88 56.95 11.67
CA ARG A 140 28.17 56.21 11.87
C ARG A 140 29.33 57.08 12.43
N PRO A 141 30.40 56.49 13.02
CA PRO A 141 31.60 56.00 12.28
C PRO A 141 32.03 54.57 12.74
N ALA A 142 33.13 53.91 12.31
CA ALA A 142 34.29 54.23 11.46
C ALA A 142 34.65 53.09 10.45
N ALA A 143 35.84 53.10 9.83
CA ALA A 143 36.07 52.46 8.52
C ALA A 143 37.54 52.08 8.15
N ALA A 144 37.70 51.04 7.29
CA ALA A 144 38.83 50.75 6.37
C ALA A 144 38.43 49.57 5.41
N GLY A 145 38.91 49.38 4.17
CA GLY A 145 39.77 50.19 3.27
C GLY A 145 39.96 49.51 1.87
N GLY A 146 40.26 50.27 0.80
CA GLY A 146 40.56 49.80 -0.59
C GLY A 146 39.33 49.41 -1.45
N ARG A 147 38.92 50.02 -2.60
CA ARG A 147 39.54 50.61 -3.83
C ARG A 147 39.99 49.56 -4.89
N ARG A 148 39.90 49.71 -6.24
CA ARG A 148 39.26 50.61 -7.30
C ARG A 148 39.64 49.99 -8.70
N ARG A 149 39.09 50.24 -9.92
CA ARG A 149 37.96 50.99 -10.55
C ARG A 149 37.77 50.56 -12.05
N ARG A 150 36.54 50.32 -12.56
CA ARG A 150 36.12 50.34 -14.02
C ARG A 150 36.76 49.25 -14.95
N ALA A 151 36.38 49.01 -16.24
CA ALA A 151 35.48 49.69 -17.20
C ALA A 151 34.77 48.72 -18.22
N GLN A 152 33.91 49.27 -19.09
CA GLN A 152 33.39 48.70 -20.38
C GLN A 152 34.12 49.42 -21.57
N PRO A 153 33.85 49.22 -22.89
CA PRO A 153 32.83 48.40 -23.59
C PRO A 153 33.26 47.64 -24.90
N ALA A 154 32.30 46.90 -25.50
CA ALA A 154 32.05 46.62 -26.93
C ALA A 154 33.13 46.03 -27.90
N GLY A 155 32.69 45.14 -28.82
CA GLY A 155 33.37 44.83 -30.10
C GLY A 155 33.40 43.35 -30.51
N GLY A 156 32.73 42.96 -31.61
CA GLY A 156 32.59 41.56 -32.06
C GLY A 156 33.78 40.95 -32.83
N GLY A 157 33.66 39.68 -33.27
CA GLY A 157 34.60 39.08 -34.24
C GLY A 157 34.66 37.54 -34.34
N ALA A 158 34.20 37.01 -35.48
CA ALA A 158 34.70 35.81 -36.18
C ALA A 158 34.51 34.36 -35.59
N LEU A 159 34.85 33.41 -36.45
CA LEU A 159 34.59 31.94 -36.50
C LEU A 159 35.95 31.22 -36.70
N PRO A 160 36.15 29.89 -36.51
CA PRO A 160 35.58 28.88 -37.44
C PRO A 160 35.42 27.41 -36.97
N ALA A 161 34.91 26.58 -37.91
CA ALA A 161 35.12 25.13 -38.07
C ALA A 161 34.41 24.16 -37.10
N ARG A 162 34.04 22.93 -37.50
CA ARG A 162 33.83 22.29 -38.83
C ARG A 162 33.02 21.00 -38.59
N PHE A 163 32.02 20.69 -39.41
CA PHE A 163 31.59 19.29 -39.66
C PHE A 163 31.02 19.14 -41.08
N HIS A 164 31.21 17.96 -41.68
CA HIS A 164 30.92 17.68 -43.08
C HIS A 164 29.45 17.32 -43.35
N ALA A 165 29.02 17.47 -44.60
CA ALA A 165 27.70 17.07 -45.08
C ALA A 165 27.80 16.23 -46.37
N GLY A 166 26.95 15.20 -46.48
CA GLY A 166 26.71 14.46 -47.72
C GLY A 166 26.11 13.06 -47.48
N PRO A 167 25.37 12.45 -48.44
CA PRO A 167 24.71 13.07 -49.60
C PRO A 167 23.21 12.71 -49.77
N ARG A 168 22.41 13.74 -50.10
CA ARG A 168 21.18 13.73 -50.94
C ARG A 168 20.38 12.40 -51.09
N GLY A 169 19.34 12.23 -50.27
CA GLY A 169 18.18 11.39 -50.60
C GLY A 169 17.13 12.14 -51.46
N ARG A 170 16.40 11.42 -52.33
CA ARG A 170 15.42 12.02 -53.28
C ARG A 170 14.14 12.51 -52.59
N THR A 171 13.62 13.64 -53.04
CA THR A 171 12.27 14.13 -52.69
C THR A 171 11.19 13.38 -53.49
N VAL A 172 10.13 12.94 -52.81
CA VAL A 172 8.92 12.37 -53.43
C VAL A 172 7.70 13.16 -52.99
N ARG A 173 6.91 13.66 -53.95
CA ARG A 173 5.61 14.30 -53.70
C ARG A 173 4.49 13.25 -53.81
N PRO A 174 3.64 13.07 -52.79
CA PRO A 174 2.33 12.45 -52.97
C PRO A 174 1.42 13.40 -53.77
N GLY A 175 0.77 12.90 -54.82
CA GLY A 175 -0.10 13.69 -55.69
C GLY A 175 -1.53 13.88 -55.16
N ARG A 176 -2.26 14.86 -55.70
CA ARG A 176 -3.71 14.97 -55.54
C ARG A 176 -4.41 13.96 -56.47
N ALA A 177 -5.15 13.00 -55.91
CA ALA A 177 -6.13 12.20 -56.65
C ALA A 177 -7.27 11.70 -55.73
N GLY A 178 -8.44 11.37 -56.31
CA GLY A 178 -9.46 10.55 -55.65
C GLY A 178 -10.39 11.23 -54.62
N ARG A 179 -11.44 11.92 -55.09
CA ARG A 179 -12.66 12.15 -54.27
C ARG A 179 -13.64 10.98 -54.46
N PRO A 180 -13.94 10.15 -53.44
CA PRO A 180 -15.06 9.22 -53.52
C PRO A 180 -16.40 9.99 -53.43
N ARG A 181 -17.36 9.64 -54.30
CA ARG A 181 -18.69 10.26 -54.35
C ARG A 181 -19.51 9.85 -53.11
N ARG A 182 -19.95 10.81 -52.28
CA ARG A 182 -20.92 10.54 -51.21
C ARG A 182 -22.28 10.18 -51.80
N ARG A 183 -22.74 8.92 -51.67
CA ARG A 183 -24.15 8.57 -51.85
C ARG A 183 -24.99 9.33 -50.81
N ALA A 184 -26.07 9.97 -51.26
CA ALA A 184 -26.97 10.70 -50.38
C ALA A 184 -27.98 9.74 -49.73
N VAL A 185 -27.76 9.40 -48.45
CA VAL A 185 -28.79 8.74 -47.64
C VAL A 185 -29.85 9.78 -47.28
N ARG A 186 -31.08 9.61 -47.77
CA ARG A 186 -32.24 10.42 -47.35
C ARG A 186 -32.45 10.20 -45.85
N ARG A 187 -32.32 11.24 -45.03
CA ARG A 187 -32.76 11.19 -43.62
C ARG A 187 -34.28 11.32 -43.56
N GLY A 188 -34.94 10.37 -42.89
CA GLY A 188 -36.34 10.48 -42.51
C GLY A 188 -36.58 11.67 -41.57
N ARG A 189 -37.83 12.16 -41.52
CA ARG A 189 -38.27 13.24 -40.63
C ARG A 189 -38.86 12.67 -39.33
N ASP A 190 -38.04 11.98 -38.53
CA ASP A 190 -38.48 11.51 -37.21
C ASP A 190 -38.38 12.63 -36.17
N GLY A 191 -39.46 13.40 -36.07
CA GLY A 191 -39.59 14.56 -35.19
C GLY A 191 -40.06 14.21 -33.78
N ALA A 192 -39.17 13.66 -32.94
CA ALA A 192 -39.40 13.50 -31.50
C ALA A 192 -38.23 14.07 -30.68
N GLY A 193 -38.52 14.91 -29.69
CA GLY A 193 -37.51 15.64 -28.93
C GLY A 193 -36.81 14.81 -27.86
N ALA A 194 -35.70 14.16 -28.21
CA ALA A 194 -34.84 13.46 -27.25
C ALA A 194 -34.09 14.43 -26.30
N ARG A 195 -34.00 14.10 -25.02
CA ARG A 195 -33.16 14.79 -24.02
C ARG A 195 -31.69 14.39 -24.23
N PRO A 196 -30.71 15.33 -24.25
CA PRO A 196 -29.31 14.96 -24.27
C PRO A 196 -28.89 14.25 -22.97
N PRO A 197 -27.81 13.43 -22.98
CA PRO A 197 -27.17 12.99 -21.74
C PRO A 197 -26.57 14.19 -20.98
N ALA A 198 -26.23 14.04 -19.69
CA ALA A 198 -25.58 15.10 -18.91
C ALA A 198 -24.25 15.58 -19.53
N GLN A 199 -23.65 14.73 -20.37
CA GLN A 199 -22.47 15.01 -21.20
C GLN A 199 -22.71 15.99 -22.38
N GLY A 200 -23.95 16.21 -22.84
CA GLY A 200 -24.26 16.73 -24.17
C GLY A 200 -24.86 18.15 -24.21
N PRO A 201 -24.09 19.20 -24.56
CA PRO A 201 -24.67 20.52 -24.82
C PRO A 201 -25.54 20.50 -26.08
N GLY A 202 -26.69 21.16 -26.02
CA GLY A 202 -27.54 21.41 -27.19
C GLY A 202 -26.88 22.40 -28.14
N ASP A 203 -26.25 21.91 -29.20
CA ASP A 203 -25.74 22.75 -30.29
C ASP A 203 -26.89 23.56 -30.93
N HIS A 204 -26.68 24.86 -31.09
CA HIS A 204 -27.64 25.78 -31.71
C HIS A 204 -26.95 26.54 -32.84
N GLN A 205 -26.88 25.89 -34.01
CA GLN A 205 -26.43 26.54 -35.24
C GLN A 205 -27.32 27.76 -35.57
N PRO A 206 -26.74 28.89 -36.00
CA PRO A 206 -27.51 30.07 -36.39
C PRO A 206 -28.64 29.75 -37.37
N GLY A 207 -29.84 30.27 -37.07
CA GLY A 207 -31.03 30.09 -37.92
C GLY A 207 -31.74 28.73 -37.83
N ARG A 208 -31.30 27.78 -36.98
CA ARG A 208 -31.94 26.46 -36.85
C ARG A 208 -32.62 26.26 -35.48
N PRO A 209 -33.96 26.39 -35.38
CA PRO A 209 -34.68 26.02 -34.17
C PRO A 209 -34.58 24.50 -33.91
N ARG A 210 -34.44 24.12 -32.64
CA ARG A 210 -34.47 22.74 -32.16
C ARG A 210 -35.43 22.66 -30.97
N GLY A 211 -36.33 21.67 -30.97
CA GLY A 211 -37.11 21.34 -29.78
C GLY A 211 -36.23 20.66 -28.74
N VAL A 212 -36.28 21.11 -27.49
CA VAL A 212 -35.46 20.59 -26.39
C VAL A 212 -36.39 20.15 -25.25
N GLY A 213 -36.23 18.92 -24.76
CA GLY A 213 -36.91 18.46 -23.55
C GLY A 213 -36.29 19.08 -22.31
N VAL A 214 -37.06 19.90 -21.59
CA VAL A 214 -36.65 20.56 -20.34
C VAL A 214 -37.41 19.94 -19.17
N LEU A 215 -36.67 19.48 -18.17
CA LEU A 215 -37.19 19.13 -16.84
C LEU A 215 -36.98 20.30 -15.89
N PRO A 216 -37.92 20.60 -14.98
CA PRO A 216 -37.67 21.54 -13.89
C PRO A 216 -36.66 20.94 -12.90
N LEU A 217 -35.70 21.74 -12.46
CA LEU A 217 -34.94 21.46 -11.23
C LEU A 217 -35.91 21.35 -10.04
N PRO A 218 -35.67 20.46 -9.07
CA PRO A 218 -36.52 20.33 -7.88
C PRO A 218 -36.71 21.68 -7.17
N ALA A 219 -37.90 21.85 -6.59
CA ALA A 219 -38.35 23.11 -6.05
C ALA A 219 -38.38 23.05 -4.51
N ARG A 220 -37.27 23.44 -3.89
CA ARG A 220 -37.25 23.76 -2.46
C ARG A 220 -37.95 25.11 -2.23
N GLY A 221 -38.69 25.23 -1.13
CA GLY A 221 -39.56 26.38 -0.88
C GLY A 221 -38.80 27.66 -0.50
N GLY A 222 -39.34 28.82 -0.89
CA GLY A 222 -38.97 30.14 -0.35
C GLY A 222 -37.71 30.80 -0.89
N GLU A 223 -36.61 30.08 -1.10
CA GLU A 223 -35.29 30.71 -1.27
C GLU A 223 -34.93 31.16 -2.71
N ARG A 224 -34.13 32.23 -2.79
CA ARG A 224 -33.77 32.90 -4.06
C ARG A 224 -32.48 32.31 -4.65
N ARG A 225 -32.61 31.49 -5.69
CA ARG A 225 -31.51 30.92 -6.47
C ARG A 225 -30.48 31.98 -6.94
N PRO A 226 -29.17 31.83 -6.65
CA PRO A 226 -28.12 32.68 -7.23
C PRO A 226 -27.92 32.33 -8.72
N GLY A 227 -28.39 33.20 -9.61
CA GLY A 227 -28.29 32.98 -11.05
C GLY A 227 -26.93 33.38 -11.64
N VAL A 228 -26.41 32.57 -12.58
CA VAL A 228 -25.20 32.85 -13.38
C VAL A 228 -25.46 33.97 -14.41
N ARG A 229 -25.71 35.19 -13.90
CA ARG A 229 -25.70 36.50 -14.56
C ARG A 229 -25.96 37.58 -13.50
N PRO A 230 -25.00 38.48 -13.19
CA PRO A 230 -25.19 39.48 -12.13
C PRO A 230 -26.25 40.52 -12.54
N ARG A 231 -27.44 40.48 -11.92
CA ARG A 231 -28.50 41.48 -12.13
C ARG A 231 -29.31 41.78 -10.87
N GLY A 232 -29.25 43.03 -10.42
CA GLY A 232 -30.19 43.63 -9.48
C GLY A 232 -29.70 43.74 -8.04
N ARG A 233 -29.59 44.98 -7.54
CA ARG A 233 -29.76 45.26 -6.11
C ARG A 233 -31.20 44.90 -5.68
N PRO A 234 -31.47 44.61 -4.39
CA PRO A 234 -32.81 44.27 -3.93
C PRO A 234 -33.82 45.41 -4.15
N ARG A 235 -35.06 45.06 -4.51
CA ARG A 235 -36.24 45.93 -4.38
C ARG A 235 -37.05 45.54 -3.12
N PRO A 236 -37.67 46.51 -2.42
CA PRO A 236 -38.56 46.26 -1.28
C PRO A 236 -39.86 45.54 -1.71
N PRO A 237 -40.65 45.01 -0.76
CA PRO A 237 -41.80 44.13 -1.07
C PRO A 237 -43.04 44.84 -1.61
N ALA A 238 -43.87 44.06 -2.32
CA ALA A 238 -45.30 44.25 -2.59
C ALA A 238 -45.78 45.65 -3.05
N GLY A 239 -45.72 45.91 -4.36
CA GLY A 239 -46.38 47.03 -5.02
C GLY A 239 -46.89 46.67 -6.42
N ARG A 240 -47.95 47.36 -6.89
CA ARG A 240 -48.68 47.12 -8.16
C ARG A 240 -47.77 47.10 -9.42
N PRO A 241 -48.19 46.46 -10.53
CA PRO A 241 -47.33 46.19 -11.70
C PRO A 241 -46.98 47.43 -12.54
N GLY A 242 -46.00 48.20 -12.08
CA GLY A 242 -45.35 49.26 -12.86
C GLY A 242 -44.40 48.68 -13.92
N ARG A 243 -44.44 49.27 -15.14
CA ARG A 243 -43.47 48.96 -16.21
C ARG A 243 -42.06 49.38 -15.78
N ASP A 244 -41.08 48.50 -15.94
CA ASP A 244 -39.67 48.88 -15.82
C ASP A 244 -38.77 48.04 -16.75
N LEU A 245 -38.56 48.53 -17.96
CA LEU A 245 -37.90 47.80 -19.05
C LEU A 245 -36.36 47.92 -19.02
N GLY A 246 -35.77 47.70 -17.85
CA GLY A 246 -34.31 47.61 -17.66
C GLY A 246 -33.68 46.25 -18.07
N ALA A 247 -34.48 45.29 -18.54
CA ALA A 247 -33.99 43.96 -18.90
C ALA A 247 -33.49 43.91 -20.36
N VAL A 248 -32.22 43.54 -20.54
CA VAL A 248 -31.65 43.23 -21.88
C VAL A 248 -32.56 42.24 -22.61
N ARG A 249 -32.96 42.58 -23.83
CA ARG A 249 -33.91 41.85 -24.69
C ARG A 249 -33.47 40.40 -24.97
N ALA A 250 -33.83 39.48 -24.08
CA ALA A 250 -33.93 38.07 -24.45
C ALA A 250 -35.08 37.93 -25.46
N ARG A 251 -34.84 37.25 -26.59
CA ARG A 251 -35.91 36.92 -27.55
C ARG A 251 -36.80 35.84 -26.93
N HIS A 252 -37.88 36.25 -26.30
CA HIS A 252 -38.90 35.35 -25.76
C HIS A 252 -40.12 35.40 -26.68
N ASP A 253 -40.31 34.33 -27.45
CA ASP A 253 -41.50 34.11 -28.29
C ASP A 253 -42.48 33.20 -27.51
N PRO A 254 -43.65 33.70 -27.09
CA PRO A 254 -44.56 32.98 -26.19
C PRO A 254 -45.36 31.92 -26.97
N HIS A 255 -44.74 30.76 -27.20
CA HIS A 255 -45.42 29.59 -27.79
C HIS A 255 -46.66 29.20 -26.96
N ARG A 256 -47.86 29.40 -27.53
CA ARG A 256 -49.11 28.89 -26.95
C ARG A 256 -49.05 27.36 -26.83
N HIS A 257 -48.99 26.85 -25.61
CA HIS A 257 -49.16 25.42 -25.35
C HIS A 257 -50.56 24.97 -25.81
N ARG A 258 -50.63 24.13 -26.85
CA ARG A 258 -51.83 23.32 -27.10
C ARG A 258 -51.98 22.30 -25.97
N GLY A 259 -53.20 22.13 -25.48
CA GLY A 259 -53.52 21.18 -24.42
C GLY A 259 -53.23 19.74 -24.86
N GLY A 260 -52.34 19.08 -24.12
CA GLY A 260 -52.01 17.67 -24.29
C GLY A 260 -51.41 17.17 -22.98
N THR A 261 -51.82 15.98 -22.55
CA THR A 261 -51.35 15.39 -21.29
C THR A 261 -49.83 15.24 -21.32
N ARG A 262 -49.13 15.96 -20.43
CA ARG A 262 -47.65 15.95 -20.38
C ARG A 262 -47.15 14.60 -19.86
N ARG A 263 -47.07 13.59 -20.74
CA ARG A 263 -46.21 12.41 -20.51
C ARG A 263 -44.81 12.91 -20.21
N ARG A 264 -44.34 12.69 -18.98
CA ARG A 264 -43.02 13.10 -18.49
C ARG A 264 -41.97 12.47 -19.42
N ALA A 265 -41.26 13.29 -20.18
CA ALA A 265 -40.40 12.82 -21.27
C ALA A 265 -39.15 12.09 -20.73
N MET A 266 -39.28 10.79 -20.49
CA MET A 266 -38.19 9.94 -20.03
C MET A 266 -37.17 9.74 -21.16
N SER A 267 -35.94 10.19 -20.94
CA SER A 267 -34.81 9.78 -21.77
C SER A 267 -34.39 8.36 -21.40
N ARG A 268 -33.78 7.65 -22.34
CA ARG A 268 -33.18 6.33 -22.12
C ARG A 268 -31.79 6.30 -22.74
N MET A 269 -30.89 5.54 -22.12
CA MET A 269 -29.52 5.31 -22.56
C MET A 269 -29.22 3.81 -22.42
N SER A 270 -28.38 3.25 -23.29
CA SER A 270 -27.88 1.88 -23.11
C SER A 270 -26.78 1.86 -22.04
N ARG A 271 -26.67 0.76 -21.27
CA ARG A 271 -25.59 0.59 -20.28
C ARG A 271 -24.20 0.75 -20.90
N GLN A 272 -23.98 0.24 -22.11
CA GLN A 272 -22.72 0.44 -22.84
C GLN A 272 -22.39 1.93 -23.06
N ALA A 273 -23.36 2.74 -23.49
CA ALA A 273 -23.14 4.18 -23.69
C ALA A 273 -23.00 4.93 -22.36
N TYR A 274 -23.67 4.45 -21.31
CA TYR A 274 -23.51 4.97 -19.95
C TYR A 274 -22.09 4.71 -19.41
N ALA A 275 -21.64 3.45 -19.40
CA ALA A 275 -20.31 3.05 -18.94
C ALA A 275 -19.19 3.78 -19.70
N SER A 276 -19.36 3.96 -21.02
CA SER A 276 -18.44 4.72 -21.88
C SER A 276 -18.32 6.22 -21.54
N LEU A 277 -19.22 6.77 -20.73
CA LEU A 277 -19.31 8.20 -20.40
C LEU A 277 -19.18 8.51 -18.91
N TYR A 278 -19.48 7.54 -18.03
CA TYR A 278 -19.62 7.76 -16.59
C TYR A 278 -18.98 6.66 -15.73
N GLY A 279 -18.38 5.64 -16.34
CA GLY A 279 -17.97 4.41 -15.67
C GLY A 279 -19.16 3.46 -15.42
N PRO A 280 -18.87 2.18 -15.08
CA PRO A 280 -19.88 1.16 -14.82
C PRO A 280 -20.81 1.55 -13.66
N THR A 281 -22.07 1.10 -13.70
CA THR A 281 -23.09 1.33 -12.67
C THR A 281 -23.57 0.02 -12.05
N ALA A 282 -24.44 0.07 -11.03
CA ALA A 282 -24.90 -1.11 -10.29
C ALA A 282 -25.36 -2.25 -11.22
N GLY A 283 -24.83 -3.46 -11.02
CA GLY A 283 -25.03 -4.64 -11.86
C GLY A 283 -24.10 -4.78 -13.07
N ASP A 284 -23.30 -3.77 -13.43
CA ASP A 284 -22.23 -3.94 -14.42
C ASP A 284 -21.05 -4.69 -13.79
N ARG A 285 -20.28 -5.41 -14.62
CA ARG A 285 -19.10 -6.20 -14.20
C ARG A 285 -17.81 -5.65 -14.82
N VAL A 286 -16.71 -5.77 -14.08
CA VAL A 286 -15.39 -5.22 -14.42
C VAL A 286 -14.33 -6.31 -14.23
N ARG A 287 -13.60 -6.64 -15.29
CA ARG A 287 -12.41 -7.50 -15.24
C ARG A 287 -11.24 -6.74 -14.60
N LEU A 288 -10.52 -7.40 -13.70
CA LEU A 288 -9.32 -6.84 -13.08
C LEU A 288 -8.10 -7.14 -13.97
N ALA A 289 -7.69 -6.14 -14.76
CA ALA A 289 -6.61 -6.20 -15.73
C ALA A 289 -6.72 -7.40 -16.69
N ASP A 290 -5.61 -8.14 -16.87
CA ASP A 290 -5.51 -9.38 -17.63
C ASP A 290 -5.79 -10.64 -16.80
N THR A 291 -6.20 -10.51 -15.52
CA THR A 291 -6.65 -11.65 -14.69
C THR A 291 -8.08 -12.08 -15.07
N ASP A 292 -8.46 -13.33 -14.75
CA ASP A 292 -9.85 -13.81 -14.88
C ASP A 292 -10.74 -13.52 -13.66
N LEU A 293 -10.35 -12.54 -12.84
CA LEU A 293 -11.18 -12.01 -11.74
C LEU A 293 -12.12 -10.93 -12.25
N TRP A 294 -13.42 -11.11 -11.98
CA TRP A 294 -14.47 -10.16 -12.34
C TRP A 294 -15.21 -9.70 -11.08
N VAL A 295 -15.25 -8.38 -10.86
CA VAL A 295 -16.08 -7.76 -9.82
C VAL A 295 -17.37 -7.21 -10.40
N GLN A 296 -18.46 -7.29 -9.65
CA GLN A 296 -19.73 -6.65 -9.96
C GLN A 296 -19.88 -5.39 -9.11
N VAL A 297 -20.36 -4.30 -9.71
CA VAL A 297 -20.70 -3.08 -8.94
C VAL A 297 -22.04 -3.34 -8.22
N ASP A 298 -22.03 -3.36 -6.89
CA ASP A 298 -23.22 -3.73 -6.10
C ASP A 298 -24.17 -2.53 -5.90
N ALA A 299 -23.64 -1.31 -5.86
CA ALA A 299 -24.40 -0.07 -5.73
C ALA A 299 -23.76 1.11 -6.50
N ASP A 300 -24.56 2.13 -6.82
CA ASP A 300 -24.12 3.39 -7.42
C ASP A 300 -24.82 4.56 -6.70
N ASP A 301 -24.05 5.44 -6.06
CA ASP A 301 -24.59 6.60 -5.33
C ASP A 301 -24.95 7.77 -6.27
N THR A 302 -24.77 7.61 -7.58
CA THR A 302 -24.99 8.64 -8.59
C THR A 302 -26.39 8.53 -9.21
N GLU A 303 -27.19 9.59 -9.09
CA GLU A 303 -28.49 9.68 -9.77
C GLU A 303 -28.32 9.79 -11.30
N PRO A 304 -28.94 8.89 -12.10
CA PRO A 304 -28.77 8.87 -13.55
C PRO A 304 -29.21 10.15 -14.27
N GLY A 305 -28.25 10.81 -14.91
CA GLY A 305 -28.40 12.09 -15.61
C GLY A 305 -28.04 13.33 -14.77
N GLU A 306 -27.67 13.14 -13.50
CA GLU A 306 -27.15 14.18 -12.59
C GLU A 306 -25.66 13.92 -12.25
N GLU A 307 -24.91 13.23 -13.11
CA GLU A 307 -23.51 12.91 -12.86
C GLU A 307 -22.64 14.17 -12.87
N MET A 308 -21.82 14.34 -11.83
CA MET A 308 -20.88 15.45 -11.73
C MET A 308 -19.63 15.19 -12.59
N LEU A 309 -19.43 16.05 -13.60
CA LEU A 309 -18.37 15.93 -14.60
C LEU A 309 -17.64 17.26 -14.78
N GLY A 310 -16.32 17.26 -14.59
CA GLY A 310 -15.46 18.39 -14.95
C GLY A 310 -15.25 18.50 -16.47
N GLY A 311 -15.40 19.70 -17.03
CA GLY A 311 -15.05 19.99 -18.43
C GLY A 311 -15.89 21.08 -19.10
N CYS A 312 -15.49 21.48 -20.30
CA CYS A 312 -16.21 22.50 -21.08
C CYS A 312 -17.66 22.06 -21.36
N GLY A 313 -18.62 22.90 -20.97
CA GLY A 313 -20.05 22.64 -21.13
C GLY A 313 -20.66 21.57 -20.22
N LYS A 314 -19.88 20.92 -19.35
CA LYS A 314 -20.33 19.82 -18.47
C LYS A 314 -21.11 20.32 -17.24
N THR A 315 -21.42 19.43 -16.31
CA THR A 315 -22.29 19.65 -15.13
C THR A 315 -21.58 20.29 -13.94
N ALA A 316 -20.28 20.05 -13.73
CA ALA A 316 -19.51 20.68 -12.67
C ALA A 316 -19.15 22.14 -13.04
N ARG A 317 -20.11 23.04 -12.83
CA ARG A 317 -19.97 24.50 -13.00
C ARG A 317 -20.80 25.22 -11.93
N ASP A 318 -20.38 26.45 -11.62
CA ASP A 318 -21.10 27.38 -10.74
C ASP A 318 -22.58 27.49 -11.11
N GLY A 319 -23.44 27.52 -10.09
CA GLY A 319 -24.90 27.54 -10.22
C GLY A 319 -25.53 26.27 -10.82
N LEU A 320 -24.75 25.24 -11.12
CA LEU A 320 -25.21 23.89 -11.51
C LEU A 320 -24.90 22.90 -10.38
N LEU A 321 -24.07 21.87 -10.64
CA LEU A 321 -23.66 20.90 -9.61
C LEU A 321 -22.49 21.39 -8.74
N VAL A 322 -21.89 22.54 -9.04
CA VAL A 322 -21.04 23.27 -8.08
C VAL A 322 -21.92 24.32 -7.41
N ALA A 323 -21.91 24.33 -6.07
CA ALA A 323 -22.62 25.31 -5.27
C ALA A 323 -21.96 26.69 -5.42
N GLY A 324 -22.75 27.69 -5.83
CA GLY A 324 -22.30 29.09 -5.88
C GLY A 324 -22.17 29.72 -4.48
N ARG A 325 -22.66 29.04 -3.45
CA ARG A 325 -22.55 29.36 -2.03
C ARG A 325 -22.50 28.07 -1.21
N ALA A 326 -21.42 27.86 -0.47
CA ALA A 326 -21.30 26.79 0.51
C ALA A 326 -20.76 27.36 1.84
N PRO A 327 -21.28 26.94 3.00
CA PRO A 327 -20.58 27.14 4.27
C PRO A 327 -19.15 26.57 4.20
N ARG A 328 -18.17 27.31 4.74
CA ARG A 328 -16.75 26.89 4.72
C ARG A 328 -16.52 25.56 5.45
N GLU A 329 -17.41 25.21 6.38
CA GLU A 329 -17.44 23.90 7.05
C GLU A 329 -17.79 22.76 6.10
N SER A 330 -18.75 22.96 5.18
CA SER A 330 -19.17 21.96 4.18
C SER A 330 -18.29 21.88 2.92
N ALA A 331 -17.57 22.95 2.57
CA ALA A 331 -16.72 22.95 1.37
C ALA A 331 -15.58 21.93 1.47
N LEU A 332 -15.47 21.02 0.50
CA LEU A 332 -14.39 20.04 0.42
C LEU A 332 -13.11 20.66 -0.16
N ASP A 333 -11.94 20.15 0.26
CA ASP A 333 -10.66 20.52 -0.37
C ASP A 333 -10.50 19.78 -1.70
N MET A 334 -10.91 18.51 -1.74
CA MET A 334 -10.90 17.68 -2.94
C MET A 334 -12.08 16.71 -2.98
N VAL A 335 -12.53 16.36 -4.18
CA VAL A 335 -13.49 15.28 -4.43
C VAL A 335 -13.01 14.40 -5.59
N ILE A 336 -13.13 13.08 -5.41
CA ILE A 336 -12.92 12.08 -6.47
C ILE A 336 -14.31 11.69 -7.00
N LEU A 337 -14.58 11.93 -8.28
CA LEU A 337 -15.93 11.87 -8.85
C LEU A 337 -16.21 10.56 -9.59
N GLY A 338 -17.35 9.93 -9.28
CA GLY A 338 -17.90 8.78 -10.02
C GLY A 338 -16.96 7.58 -10.18
N VAL A 339 -16.20 7.26 -9.14
CA VAL A 339 -15.19 6.19 -9.13
C VAL A 339 -15.77 4.88 -8.57
N VAL A 340 -15.28 3.73 -9.04
CA VAL A 340 -15.60 2.43 -8.42
C VAL A 340 -14.71 2.25 -7.20
N VAL A 341 -15.26 2.42 -5.99
CA VAL A 341 -14.60 2.01 -4.75
C VAL A 341 -14.60 0.49 -4.65
N MET A 342 -13.44 -0.06 -4.32
CA MET A 342 -13.24 -1.42 -3.82
C MET A 342 -12.56 -1.32 -2.46
N ASP A 343 -13.24 -1.78 -1.41
CA ASP A 343 -12.75 -1.69 -0.03
C ASP A 343 -13.38 -2.79 0.85
N PRO A 344 -12.61 -3.47 1.73
CA PRO A 344 -13.11 -4.61 2.51
C PRO A 344 -14.30 -4.32 3.45
N LEU A 345 -14.56 -3.04 3.80
CA LEU A 345 -15.66 -2.63 4.68
C LEU A 345 -16.82 -1.93 3.96
N ILE A 346 -16.63 -1.53 2.70
CA ILE A 346 -17.63 -0.81 1.89
C ILE A 346 -18.21 -1.70 0.77
N GLY A 347 -17.46 -2.73 0.34
CA GLY A 347 -17.82 -3.58 -0.79
C GLY A 347 -17.31 -3.01 -2.13
N VAL A 348 -18.03 -3.32 -3.22
CA VAL A 348 -17.75 -2.80 -4.57
C VAL A 348 -18.87 -1.83 -4.97
N ARG A 349 -18.59 -0.53 -4.94
CA ARG A 349 -19.60 0.54 -5.11
C ARG A 349 -19.09 1.67 -6.00
N LYS A 350 -19.90 2.15 -6.96
CA LYS A 350 -19.63 3.43 -7.62
C LYS A 350 -20.09 4.58 -6.74
N THR A 351 -19.20 5.54 -6.47
CA THR A 351 -19.45 6.63 -5.53
C THR A 351 -18.57 7.85 -5.81
N ASN A 352 -18.67 8.88 -4.98
CA ASN A 352 -17.73 9.99 -4.93
C ASN A 352 -17.03 9.97 -3.56
N ILE A 353 -15.72 10.27 -3.51
CA ILE A 353 -14.95 10.33 -2.25
C ILE A 353 -14.68 11.79 -1.91
N GLY A 354 -15.19 12.26 -0.77
CA GLY A 354 -15.00 13.62 -0.28
C GLY A 354 -13.83 13.72 0.70
N ILE A 355 -12.95 14.69 0.48
CA ILE A 355 -11.67 14.85 1.18
C ILE A 355 -11.56 16.26 1.78
N LYS A 356 -11.13 16.34 3.05
CA LYS A 356 -10.89 17.61 3.76
C LYS A 356 -9.82 17.47 4.84
N GLU A 357 -8.94 18.47 4.94
CA GLU A 357 -7.74 18.51 5.81
C GLU A 357 -6.95 17.19 5.77
N GLY A 358 -6.89 16.60 4.57
CA GLY A 358 -6.21 15.34 4.26
C GLY A 358 -6.85 14.05 4.79
N ARG A 359 -8.06 14.12 5.36
CA ARG A 359 -8.86 12.95 5.73
C ARG A 359 -10.07 12.76 4.80
N ILE A 360 -10.57 11.53 4.74
CA ILE A 360 -11.84 11.22 4.09
C ILE A 360 -12.95 11.71 5.03
N VAL A 361 -13.88 12.52 4.53
CA VAL A 361 -15.03 13.01 5.32
C VAL A 361 -16.35 12.36 4.92
N GLY A 362 -16.43 11.75 3.75
CA GLY A 362 -17.60 11.01 3.30
C GLY A 362 -17.34 10.26 1.99
N ILE A 363 -18.15 9.21 1.79
CA ILE A 363 -18.40 8.60 0.48
C ILE A 363 -19.90 8.75 0.23
N GLY A 364 -20.31 9.04 -1.00
CA GLY A 364 -21.72 9.25 -1.32
C GLY A 364 -21.96 10.19 -2.49
N ARG A 365 -23.11 10.86 -2.50
CA ARG A 365 -23.56 11.74 -3.59
C ARG A 365 -22.96 13.15 -3.49
N ALA A 366 -22.13 13.49 -4.47
CA ALA A 366 -21.54 14.83 -4.61
C ALA A 366 -22.39 15.79 -5.45
N GLY A 367 -22.33 17.10 -5.13
CA GLY A 367 -22.95 18.15 -5.95
C GLY A 367 -23.33 19.42 -5.21
N ASN A 368 -24.45 20.03 -5.61
CA ASN A 368 -25.00 21.27 -5.07
C ASN A 368 -26.40 21.05 -4.44
N PRO A 369 -26.58 21.25 -3.11
CA PRO A 369 -27.87 21.07 -2.43
C PRO A 369 -28.92 22.14 -2.74
N GLU A 370 -28.59 23.23 -3.44
CA GLU A 370 -29.58 24.20 -3.96
C GLU A 370 -30.38 23.64 -5.16
N ASN A 371 -29.77 22.71 -5.92
CA ASN A 371 -30.28 22.20 -7.19
C ASN A 371 -30.65 20.71 -7.13
N ASN A 372 -29.99 19.92 -6.29
CA ASN A 372 -30.09 18.47 -6.26
C ASN A 372 -30.35 17.97 -4.84
N ASP A 373 -31.35 17.10 -4.66
CA ASP A 373 -31.66 16.48 -3.37
C ASP A 373 -30.68 15.32 -3.07
N GLY A 374 -30.53 15.00 -1.78
CA GLY A 374 -29.65 13.92 -1.30
C GLY A 374 -28.15 14.17 -1.47
N VAL A 375 -27.70 15.42 -1.66
CA VAL A 375 -26.26 15.75 -1.70
C VAL A 375 -25.65 15.66 -0.30
N GLU A 376 -24.71 14.75 -0.13
CA GLU A 376 -23.92 14.54 1.09
C GLU A 376 -22.56 15.26 1.01
N LEU A 377 -21.99 15.32 -0.20
CA LEU A 377 -20.67 15.88 -0.47
C LEU A 377 -20.81 17.21 -1.25
N VAL A 378 -20.83 18.32 -0.53
CA VAL A 378 -20.99 19.66 -1.12
C VAL A 378 -19.70 20.09 -1.84
N VAL A 379 -19.83 20.43 -3.12
CA VAL A 379 -18.72 20.87 -3.98
C VAL A 379 -18.89 22.34 -4.32
N ASP A 380 -17.89 23.18 -4.03
CA ASP A 380 -17.92 24.63 -4.28
C ASP A 380 -16.80 25.08 -5.25
N SER A 381 -16.59 26.39 -5.39
CA SER A 381 -15.54 26.94 -6.28
C SER A 381 -14.10 26.72 -5.82
N HIS A 382 -13.88 26.22 -4.59
CA HIS A 382 -12.56 25.95 -4.02
C HIS A 382 -12.20 24.46 -4.08
N THR A 383 -13.20 23.57 -4.12
CA THR A 383 -12.99 22.12 -4.19
C THR A 383 -12.26 21.68 -5.45
N ALA A 384 -11.10 21.04 -5.29
CA ALA A 384 -10.39 20.37 -6.38
C ALA A 384 -11.13 19.10 -6.82
N MET A 385 -11.10 18.77 -8.12
CA MET A 385 -11.81 17.61 -8.67
C MET A 385 -10.84 16.64 -9.36
N ILE A 386 -10.95 15.35 -9.02
CA ILE A 386 -10.39 14.24 -9.81
C ILE A 386 -11.55 13.53 -10.51
N ASN A 387 -11.51 13.45 -11.84
CA ASN A 387 -12.44 12.64 -12.63
C ASN A 387 -12.07 11.16 -12.45
N GLY A 388 -12.84 10.42 -11.64
CA GLY A 388 -12.65 9.00 -11.36
C GLY A 388 -13.50 8.07 -12.25
N GLN A 389 -14.26 8.62 -13.20
CA GLN A 389 -15.16 7.85 -14.06
C GLN A 389 -14.39 6.82 -14.89
N GLY A 390 -14.69 5.53 -14.67
CA GLY A 390 -13.98 4.41 -15.31
C GLY A 390 -12.63 4.06 -14.66
N LEU A 391 -12.32 4.61 -13.50
CA LEU A 391 -11.22 4.18 -12.62
C LEU A 391 -11.76 3.37 -11.43
N ILE A 392 -10.87 2.62 -10.80
CA ILE A 392 -11.09 1.94 -9.51
C ILE A 392 -10.31 2.70 -8.43
N ALA A 393 -10.91 2.90 -7.26
CA ALA A 393 -10.28 3.43 -6.06
C ALA A 393 -10.14 2.34 -5.00
N THR A 394 -8.94 2.16 -4.47
CA THR A 394 -8.68 1.37 -3.26
C THR A 394 -8.08 2.27 -2.17
N ALA A 395 -8.13 1.82 -0.93
CA ALA A 395 -7.19 2.31 0.07
C ALA A 395 -5.75 2.09 -0.42
N GLY A 396 -4.82 2.94 0.03
CA GLY A 396 -3.40 2.70 -0.15
C GLY A 396 -2.93 1.46 0.59
N ILE A 397 -1.99 0.73 -0.04
CA ILE A 397 -1.51 -0.55 0.47
C ILE A 397 -0.63 -0.31 1.69
N VAL A 398 -0.75 -1.21 2.66
CA VAL A 398 0.02 -1.24 3.91
C VAL A 398 0.91 -2.47 3.85
N ASP A 399 2.18 -2.29 3.49
CA ASP A 399 3.15 -3.39 3.45
C ASP A 399 3.80 -3.55 4.82
N SER A 400 3.61 -4.68 5.48
CA SER A 400 3.99 -4.85 6.89
C SER A 400 5.23 -5.68 7.16
N HIS A 401 6.02 -6.06 6.13
CA HIS A 401 7.40 -6.59 6.31
C HIS A 401 8.35 -5.93 5.30
N VAL A 402 8.99 -4.83 5.71
CA VAL A 402 9.83 -4.01 4.81
C VAL A 402 11.24 -3.86 5.41
N HIS A 403 12.26 -4.49 4.81
CA HIS A 403 13.65 -4.14 5.13
C HIS A 403 14.00 -2.80 4.46
N LEU A 404 14.44 -1.83 5.25
CA LEU A 404 14.79 -0.48 4.80
C LEU A 404 16.23 -0.43 4.26
N SER A 405 16.63 -1.44 3.50
CA SER A 405 18.00 -1.67 3.03
C SER A 405 18.52 -0.59 2.07
N SER A 406 17.61 0.09 1.35
CA SER A 406 17.92 1.16 0.38
C SER A 406 16.78 2.19 0.31
N PRO A 407 17.05 3.50 0.14
CA PRO A 407 16.02 4.52 -0.04
C PRO A 407 15.17 4.33 -1.32
N GLU A 408 15.67 3.58 -2.30
CA GLU A 408 14.91 3.20 -3.52
C GLU A 408 13.66 2.35 -3.23
N VAL A 409 13.52 1.82 -2.01
CA VAL A 409 12.30 1.16 -1.54
C VAL A 409 11.07 2.07 -1.64
N VAL A 410 11.22 3.39 -1.41
CA VAL A 410 10.11 4.36 -1.40
C VAL A 410 9.53 4.60 -2.82
N PRO A 411 10.33 4.92 -3.86
CA PRO A 411 9.87 4.94 -5.25
C PRO A 411 9.23 3.63 -5.73
N ALA A 412 9.77 2.48 -5.33
CA ALA A 412 9.22 1.17 -5.68
C ALA A 412 7.85 0.93 -5.04
N ALA A 413 7.74 1.15 -3.73
CA ALA A 413 6.52 1.04 -2.94
C ALA A 413 5.39 1.91 -3.51
N LEU A 414 5.65 3.20 -3.74
CA LEU A 414 4.69 4.13 -4.34
C LEU A 414 4.27 3.74 -5.76
N SER A 415 5.17 3.11 -6.53
CA SER A 415 4.85 2.65 -7.88
C SER A 415 3.96 1.39 -7.90
N ALA A 416 3.86 0.65 -6.78
CA ALA A 416 2.92 -0.44 -6.56
C ALA A 416 1.66 -0.04 -5.77
N GLY A 417 1.52 1.23 -5.38
CA GLY A 417 0.37 1.73 -4.61
C GLY A 417 0.49 1.56 -3.08
N VAL A 418 1.68 1.23 -2.56
CA VAL A 418 1.96 1.21 -1.12
C VAL A 418 2.04 2.66 -0.60
N THR A 419 1.26 2.96 0.44
CA THR A 419 1.24 4.29 1.09
C THR A 419 1.66 4.26 2.56
N THR A 420 1.74 3.07 3.16
CA THR A 420 2.21 2.84 4.52
C THR A 420 3.14 1.63 4.53
N MET A 421 4.22 1.70 5.33
CA MET A 421 5.14 0.58 5.52
C MET A 421 5.37 0.31 7.01
N VAL A 422 5.52 -0.96 7.39
CA VAL A 422 6.12 -1.34 8.69
C VAL A 422 7.55 -1.78 8.40
N GLY A 423 8.50 -0.93 8.79
CA GLY A 423 9.88 -0.98 8.33
C GLY A 423 10.88 -1.31 9.44
N MET A 424 11.94 -2.01 9.08
CA MET A 424 13.04 -2.38 9.98
C MET A 424 14.41 -2.26 9.28
N GLY A 425 15.48 -2.14 10.06
CA GLY A 425 16.80 -1.76 9.56
C GLY A 425 16.93 -0.24 9.32
N ILE A 426 18.16 0.20 9.06
CA ILE A 426 18.50 1.62 8.86
C ILE A 426 19.25 1.90 7.53
N GLY A 427 19.35 0.90 6.65
CA GLY A 427 20.04 0.96 5.37
C GLY A 427 21.54 0.66 5.45
N GLY A 428 22.05 -0.13 4.49
CA GLY A 428 23.49 -0.41 4.35
C GLY A 428 24.17 -1.20 5.50
N VAL A 429 23.41 -1.77 6.43
CA VAL A 429 23.91 -2.52 7.60
C VAL A 429 23.07 -3.79 7.85
N TRP A 430 23.65 -4.77 8.55
CA TRP A 430 22.96 -5.99 8.98
C TRP A 430 22.09 -5.73 10.22
N ASP A 431 20.92 -5.11 10.01
CA ASP A 431 19.99 -4.78 11.10
C ASP A 431 18.54 -5.12 10.79
N VAL A 432 17.88 -5.70 11.80
CA VAL A 432 16.48 -6.15 11.80
C VAL A 432 15.61 -5.24 12.69
N GLY A 433 16.11 -4.05 13.03
CA GLY A 433 15.42 -3.00 13.78
C GLY A 433 16.05 -1.62 13.55
N ALA A 434 15.56 -0.60 14.26
CA ALA A 434 16.02 0.79 14.14
C ALA A 434 16.60 1.39 15.43
N ASN A 435 16.69 0.64 16.52
CA ASN A 435 17.25 1.08 17.81
C ASN A 435 18.81 1.13 17.79
N PRO A 436 19.48 1.85 18.72
CA PRO A 436 18.95 2.70 19.79
C PRO A 436 18.35 4.02 19.28
N ALA A 437 17.87 4.87 20.19
CA ALA A 437 17.19 6.13 19.89
C ALA A 437 17.92 7.01 18.84
N HIS A 438 19.26 7.09 18.87
CA HIS A 438 20.02 7.86 17.89
C HIS A 438 19.80 7.37 16.45
N ASN A 439 19.82 6.06 16.22
CA ASN A 439 19.61 5.45 14.90
C ASN A 439 18.16 5.70 14.44
N LEU A 440 17.18 5.44 15.32
CA LEU A 440 15.76 5.65 15.05
C LEU A 440 15.45 7.12 14.73
N HIS A 441 15.99 8.06 15.50
CA HIS A 441 15.77 9.50 15.29
C HIS A 441 16.45 9.99 14.02
N SER A 442 17.62 9.45 13.65
CA SER A 442 18.27 9.75 12.38
C SER A 442 17.49 9.21 11.18
N LEU A 443 16.93 7.99 11.30
CA LEU A 443 16.06 7.40 10.28
C LEU A 443 14.74 8.20 10.12
N ILE A 444 14.11 8.60 11.22
CA ILE A 444 12.92 9.46 11.24
C ILE A 444 13.21 10.84 10.60
N GLU A 445 14.39 11.44 10.86
CA GLU A 445 14.81 12.69 10.22
C GLU A 445 15.03 12.51 8.70
N GLY A 446 15.62 11.39 8.26
CA GLY A 446 15.70 11.03 6.84
C GLY A 446 14.32 10.80 6.20
N TRP A 447 13.36 10.25 6.95
CA TRP A 447 12.00 9.98 6.48
C TRP A 447 11.14 11.24 6.30
N ARG A 448 11.59 12.39 6.83
CA ARG A 448 10.84 13.66 6.85
C ARG A 448 10.29 14.06 5.47
N ASP A 449 11.02 13.79 4.41
CA ASP A 449 10.66 14.15 3.02
C ASP A 449 10.22 12.94 2.17
N ALA A 450 9.83 11.81 2.79
CA ALA A 450 9.25 10.64 2.11
C ALA A 450 7.70 10.67 2.14
N PRO A 451 7.00 10.61 0.98
CA PRO A 451 5.53 10.62 0.92
C PRO A 451 4.93 9.23 1.21
N VAL A 452 5.38 8.54 2.25
CA VAL A 452 4.89 7.23 2.71
C VAL A 452 4.80 7.26 4.23
N ASN A 453 3.70 6.78 4.83
CA ASN A 453 3.60 6.64 6.28
C ASN A 453 4.48 5.47 6.75
N VAL A 454 4.97 5.49 7.98
CA VAL A 454 5.85 4.41 8.45
C VAL A 454 5.72 4.13 9.94
N ALA A 455 5.71 2.84 10.31
CA ALA A 455 6.00 2.38 11.67
C ALA A 455 7.40 1.76 11.67
N PHE A 456 8.32 2.23 12.52
CA PHE A 456 9.69 1.71 12.59
C PHE A 456 9.82 0.68 13.71
N LEU A 457 10.13 -0.57 13.38
CA LEU A 457 10.33 -1.63 14.36
C LEU A 457 11.68 -1.47 15.07
N ALA A 458 11.67 -1.62 16.39
CA ALA A 458 12.89 -1.89 17.15
C ALA A 458 13.24 -3.39 17.09
N ARG A 459 14.50 -3.73 17.33
CA ARG A 459 14.95 -5.11 17.48
C ARG A 459 14.39 -5.69 18.79
N GLY A 460 13.38 -6.55 18.65
CA GLY A 460 12.74 -7.30 19.72
C GLY A 460 13.57 -8.47 20.25
N SER A 461 14.60 -8.90 19.51
CA SER A 461 15.56 -9.91 19.94
C SER A 461 16.42 -9.44 21.13
N SER A 462 15.84 -9.47 22.32
CA SER A 462 16.42 -9.07 23.60
C SER A 462 15.83 -9.91 24.73
N SER A 463 16.67 -10.37 25.65
CA SER A 463 16.26 -10.95 26.94
C SER A 463 16.37 -9.96 28.11
N SER A 464 16.53 -8.67 27.79
CA SER A 464 16.48 -7.52 28.70
C SER A 464 15.28 -6.64 28.38
N GLN A 465 14.37 -6.54 29.35
CA GLN A 465 13.20 -5.67 29.35
C GLN A 465 13.59 -4.18 29.22
N GLU A 466 14.61 -3.74 29.96
CA GLU A 466 15.06 -2.34 29.96
C GLU A 466 15.48 -1.85 28.56
N LEU A 467 16.12 -2.70 27.75
CA LEU A 467 16.52 -2.33 26.39
C LEU A 467 15.32 -2.15 25.45
N LEU A 468 14.23 -2.89 25.70
CA LEU A 468 12.99 -2.79 24.94
C LEU A 468 12.18 -1.56 25.38
N GLU A 469 12.04 -1.32 26.69
CA GLU A 469 11.41 -0.11 27.25
C GLU A 469 12.08 1.17 26.74
N ARG A 470 13.42 1.20 26.72
CA ARG A 470 14.20 2.31 26.12
C ARG A 470 13.87 2.51 24.63
N ALA A 471 13.50 1.46 23.90
CA ALA A 471 13.08 1.56 22.50
C ALA A 471 11.61 2.02 22.36
N VAL A 472 10.72 1.61 23.28
CA VAL A 472 9.35 2.14 23.38
C VAL A 472 9.40 3.65 23.58
N LEU A 473 10.17 4.14 24.56
CA LEU A 473 10.34 5.55 24.86
C LEU A 473 11.08 6.32 23.74
N ALA A 474 11.98 5.66 23.01
CA ALA A 474 12.59 6.26 21.81
C ALA A 474 11.58 6.52 20.67
N GLY A 475 10.38 5.91 20.73
CA GLY A 475 9.33 6.07 19.73
C GLY A 475 9.30 4.94 18.70
N SER A 476 9.64 3.70 19.07
CA SER A 476 9.42 2.56 18.18
C SER A 476 7.94 2.38 17.84
N GLY A 477 7.66 1.88 16.63
CA GLY A 477 6.33 1.50 16.15
C GLY A 477 6.03 0.01 16.31
N GLY A 478 6.73 -0.68 17.21
CA GLY A 478 6.67 -2.13 17.40
C GLY A 478 8.05 -2.77 17.54
N PHE A 479 8.08 -4.09 17.51
CA PHE A 479 9.29 -4.91 17.60
C PHE A 479 9.38 -5.97 16.50
N LYS A 480 10.58 -6.33 16.03
CA LYS A 480 10.88 -7.55 15.24
C LYS A 480 11.81 -8.47 16.03
N ILE A 481 11.38 -9.71 16.22
CA ILE A 481 12.23 -10.83 16.65
C ILE A 481 12.73 -11.56 15.40
N HIS A 482 14.00 -11.94 15.37
CA HIS A 482 14.66 -12.57 14.22
C HIS A 482 15.73 -13.59 14.65
N GLU A 483 15.86 -14.70 13.94
CA GLU A 483 16.83 -15.77 14.25
C GLU A 483 18.29 -15.29 14.28
N ASP A 484 18.71 -14.46 13.31
CA ASP A 484 20.00 -13.77 13.23
C ASP A 484 20.46 -13.04 14.51
N TRP A 485 19.53 -12.70 15.40
CA TRP A 485 19.79 -12.05 16.69
C TRP A 485 19.25 -12.86 17.88
N GLY A 486 18.84 -14.10 17.65
CA GLY A 486 18.14 -14.98 18.57
C GLY A 486 16.62 -14.78 18.53
N ALA A 487 15.89 -15.88 18.31
CA ALA A 487 14.43 -15.95 18.36
C ALA A 487 13.91 -16.85 19.52
N THR A 488 14.72 -17.03 20.56
CA THR A 488 14.54 -18.07 21.57
C THR A 488 13.28 -17.89 22.44
N PRO A 489 12.75 -18.95 23.06
CA PRO A 489 11.58 -18.87 23.97
C PRO A 489 11.67 -17.77 25.03
N ARG A 490 12.85 -17.49 25.61
CA ARG A 490 13.04 -16.39 26.57
C ARG A 490 12.95 -15.00 25.92
N ILE A 491 13.45 -14.85 24.69
CA ILE A 491 13.36 -13.62 23.92
C ILE A 491 11.91 -13.34 23.51
N VAL A 492 11.21 -14.36 22.99
CA VAL A 492 9.78 -14.29 22.65
C VAL A 492 8.95 -13.86 23.85
N ASP A 493 9.17 -14.47 25.01
CA ASP A 493 8.47 -14.11 26.24
C ASP A 493 8.75 -12.68 26.72
N THR A 494 10.03 -12.28 26.76
CA THR A 494 10.44 -10.94 27.23
C THR A 494 9.90 -9.84 26.32
N CYS A 495 9.99 -10.04 25.00
CA CYS A 495 9.52 -9.06 24.02
C CYS A 495 7.99 -8.93 24.02
N LEU A 496 7.26 -10.04 24.08
CA LEU A 496 5.80 -10.00 24.19
C LEU A 496 5.34 -9.41 25.53
N GLY A 497 6.09 -9.57 26.62
CA GLY A 497 5.80 -8.91 27.90
C GLY A 497 5.78 -7.39 27.79
N VAL A 498 6.88 -6.79 27.31
CA VAL A 498 6.97 -5.33 27.12
C VAL A 498 5.98 -4.82 26.06
N ALA A 499 5.64 -5.65 25.07
CA ALA A 499 4.65 -5.30 24.05
C ALA A 499 3.21 -5.22 24.59
N GLU A 500 2.80 -6.10 25.52
CA GLU A 500 1.52 -5.98 26.23
C GLU A 500 1.44 -4.67 27.02
N GLU A 501 2.49 -4.32 27.77
CA GLU A 501 2.52 -3.11 28.60
C GLU A 501 2.54 -1.80 27.77
N ALA A 502 3.12 -1.83 26.56
CA ALA A 502 3.30 -0.65 25.71
C ALA A 502 2.19 -0.45 24.64
N ASP A 503 1.26 -1.39 24.49
CA ASP A 503 0.37 -1.56 23.32
C ASP A 503 1.13 -1.45 21.99
N LEU A 504 2.01 -2.42 21.74
CA LEU A 504 2.81 -2.49 20.52
C LEU A 504 2.73 -3.85 19.77
N PRO A 505 2.77 -3.84 18.42
CA PRO A 505 2.85 -5.06 17.65
C PRO A 505 4.23 -5.70 17.75
N VAL A 506 4.26 -7.03 17.77
CA VAL A 506 5.49 -7.84 17.69
C VAL A 506 5.44 -8.68 16.43
N ALA A 507 6.38 -8.43 15.54
CA ALA A 507 6.70 -9.26 14.41
C ALA A 507 7.68 -10.37 14.80
N LEU A 508 7.45 -11.60 14.32
CA LEU A 508 8.24 -12.78 14.67
C LEU A 508 8.69 -13.53 13.41
N HIS A 509 10.00 -13.72 13.35
CA HIS A 509 10.72 -14.69 12.51
C HIS A 509 11.36 -15.68 13.48
N THR A 510 10.95 -16.95 13.39
CA THR A 510 11.28 -17.99 14.38
C THR A 510 12.64 -18.64 14.15
N ASP A 511 13.08 -19.49 15.06
CA ASP A 511 14.34 -20.24 15.01
C ASP A 511 14.27 -21.34 13.92
N THR A 512 14.91 -21.17 12.76
CA THR A 512 14.93 -22.22 11.70
C THR A 512 15.68 -23.47 12.14
N LEU A 513 16.72 -23.30 12.97
CA LEU A 513 17.63 -24.37 13.36
C LEU A 513 17.01 -25.29 14.41
N ASN A 514 15.98 -24.83 15.12
CA ASN A 514 15.50 -25.38 16.39
C ASN A 514 16.59 -25.41 17.47
N GLU A 515 17.53 -24.45 17.43
CA GLU A 515 18.65 -24.37 18.40
C GLU A 515 18.12 -24.28 19.84
N SER A 516 17.05 -23.51 20.01
CA SER A 516 16.49 -23.12 21.31
C SER A 516 15.16 -23.79 21.67
N GLY A 517 14.66 -24.69 20.82
CA GLY A 517 13.38 -25.38 20.93
C GLY A 517 12.70 -25.58 19.58
N TYR A 518 11.64 -26.39 19.54
CA TYR A 518 10.80 -26.58 18.35
C TYR A 518 9.67 -25.54 18.30
N LEU A 519 8.84 -25.56 17.24
CA LEU A 519 7.70 -24.65 17.09
C LEU A 519 6.77 -24.64 18.33
N ALA A 520 6.56 -25.79 18.97
CA ALA A 520 5.78 -25.91 20.19
C ALA A 520 6.37 -25.13 21.38
N ASP A 521 7.69 -25.02 21.50
CA ASP A 521 8.36 -24.26 22.56
C ASP A 521 8.23 -22.74 22.31
N THR A 522 8.40 -22.33 21.05
CA THR A 522 8.15 -20.95 20.59
C THR A 522 6.69 -20.55 20.82
N LEU A 523 5.73 -21.43 20.53
CA LEU A 523 4.31 -21.20 20.79
C LEU A 523 3.99 -21.14 22.28
N SER A 524 4.55 -22.06 23.09
CA SER A 524 4.44 -22.02 24.55
C SER A 524 4.95 -20.69 25.13
N ALA A 525 6.05 -20.15 24.59
CA ALA A 525 6.59 -18.85 24.96
C ALA A 525 5.66 -17.67 24.63
N THR A 526 4.80 -17.76 23.61
CA THR A 526 3.78 -16.72 23.36
C THR A 526 2.81 -16.58 24.53
N ARG A 527 2.51 -17.66 25.26
CA ARG A 527 1.48 -17.73 26.31
C ARG A 527 0.11 -17.20 25.85
N GLY A 528 -0.23 -17.37 24.58
CA GLY A 528 -1.48 -16.88 23.98
C GLY A 528 -1.53 -15.37 23.70
N ARG A 529 -0.42 -14.63 23.90
CA ARG A 529 -0.32 -13.21 23.55
C ARG A 529 -0.21 -13.02 22.04
N THR A 530 -0.86 -11.98 21.51
CA THR A 530 -0.86 -11.63 20.08
C THR A 530 0.55 -11.52 19.51
N VAL A 531 0.83 -12.21 18.41
CA VAL A 531 2.09 -12.09 17.67
C VAL A 531 1.85 -12.18 16.18
N HIS A 532 2.55 -11.37 15.39
CA HIS A 532 2.50 -11.40 13.93
C HIS A 532 3.64 -12.27 13.40
N ALA A 533 3.33 -13.49 12.97
CA ALA A 533 4.28 -14.35 12.30
C ALA A 533 4.46 -13.92 10.83
N TYR A 534 5.71 -13.70 10.43
CA TYR A 534 6.08 -13.48 9.03
C TYR A 534 6.44 -14.80 8.33
N HIS A 535 6.35 -14.81 6.99
CA HIS A 535 6.73 -15.92 6.10
C HIS A 535 6.38 -17.32 6.65
N VAL A 536 5.12 -17.52 7.02
CA VAL A 536 4.64 -18.78 7.64
C VAL A 536 4.77 -20.00 6.74
N GLU A 537 4.98 -19.80 5.43
CA GLU A 537 5.31 -20.83 4.45
C GLU A 537 6.66 -21.53 4.68
N GLY A 538 7.55 -20.93 5.49
CA GLY A 538 8.91 -21.42 5.74
C GLY A 538 10.00 -20.63 5.02
N GLY A 539 9.70 -19.42 4.51
CA GLY A 539 10.70 -18.50 3.96
C GLY A 539 11.87 -18.29 4.94
N GLY A 540 11.55 -18.19 6.24
CA GLY A 540 12.45 -18.43 7.36
C GLY A 540 11.68 -18.88 8.62
N GLY A 541 12.32 -19.67 9.48
CA GLY A 541 11.74 -20.25 10.70
C GLY A 541 11.56 -21.77 10.66
N HIS A 542 10.94 -22.31 11.72
CA HIS A 542 10.91 -23.76 12.01
C HIS A 542 10.53 -24.67 10.80
N PRO A 543 11.01 -25.93 10.73
CA PRO A 543 10.70 -26.86 9.64
C PRO A 543 9.18 -27.11 9.44
N ASP A 544 8.43 -27.07 10.54
CA ASP A 544 6.99 -27.26 10.66
C ASP A 544 6.21 -25.93 10.77
N LEU A 545 6.85 -24.77 10.53
CA LEU A 545 6.30 -23.42 10.81
C LEU A 545 4.86 -23.20 10.30
N LEU A 546 4.45 -23.80 9.19
CA LEU A 546 3.10 -23.62 8.65
C LEU A 546 2.00 -24.19 9.59
N GLU A 547 2.33 -25.09 10.53
CA GLU A 547 1.41 -25.51 11.60
C GLU A 547 0.99 -24.36 12.52
N ILE A 548 1.76 -23.25 12.57
CA ILE A 548 1.40 -22.01 13.30
C ILE A 548 0.08 -21.39 12.79
N VAL A 549 -0.35 -21.76 11.58
CA VAL A 549 -1.66 -21.41 11.01
C VAL A 549 -2.82 -22.16 11.70
N SER A 550 -2.55 -22.97 12.73
CA SER A 550 -3.55 -23.54 13.66
C SER A 550 -3.85 -22.64 14.88
N GLU A 551 -3.00 -21.66 15.21
CA GLU A 551 -3.09 -20.90 16.47
C GLU A 551 -3.98 -19.63 16.40
N PRO A 552 -5.00 -19.44 17.25
CA PRO A 552 -5.93 -18.31 17.14
C PRO A 552 -5.31 -16.92 17.38
N HIS A 553 -4.34 -16.81 18.29
CA HIS A 553 -3.66 -15.57 18.69
C HIS A 553 -2.48 -15.18 17.78
N VAL A 554 -2.08 -16.06 16.87
CA VAL A 554 -1.04 -15.77 15.87
C VAL A 554 -1.68 -15.14 14.65
N LEU A 555 -1.31 -13.89 14.36
CA LEU A 555 -1.64 -13.21 13.11
C LEU A 555 -0.62 -13.65 12.06
N THR A 556 -1.09 -14.15 10.92
CA THR A 556 -0.25 -14.89 9.96
C THR A 556 -0.08 -14.14 8.65
N SER A 557 1.15 -14.13 8.12
CA SER A 557 1.47 -13.52 6.84
C SER A 557 2.50 -14.32 6.03
N SER A 558 2.42 -14.12 4.72
CA SER A 558 3.35 -14.67 3.72
C SER A 558 4.06 -13.56 2.95
N THR A 559 5.11 -13.94 2.22
CA THR A 559 5.98 -13.01 1.50
C THR A 559 5.83 -13.10 -0.01
N THR A 560 6.23 -12.07 -0.75
CA THR A 560 5.98 -12.02 -2.21
C THR A 560 6.65 -13.10 -3.10
N PRO A 561 7.81 -13.72 -2.81
CA PRO A 561 8.45 -14.62 -3.78
C PRO A 561 7.73 -15.98 -3.97
N THR A 562 6.96 -16.42 -2.97
CA THR A 562 6.26 -17.73 -2.97
C THR A 562 4.86 -17.68 -3.58
N LEU A 563 4.31 -16.48 -3.81
CA LEU A 563 2.92 -16.27 -4.19
C LEU A 563 2.73 -15.94 -5.68
N PRO A 564 2.06 -16.76 -6.50
CA PRO A 564 1.74 -18.16 -6.28
C PRO A 564 2.92 -19.10 -6.60
N LEU A 565 2.76 -20.39 -6.30
CA LEU A 565 3.69 -21.44 -6.71
C LEU A 565 3.76 -21.54 -8.24
N THR A 566 4.98 -21.48 -8.78
CA THR A 566 5.28 -21.63 -10.23
C THR A 566 6.35 -22.71 -10.42
N PRO A 567 6.60 -23.19 -11.66
CA PRO A 567 7.72 -24.09 -11.94
C PRO A 567 9.11 -23.51 -11.66
N ALA A 568 9.23 -22.19 -11.47
CA ALA A 568 10.50 -21.51 -11.19
C ALA A 568 10.73 -21.21 -9.70
N THR A 569 9.68 -21.24 -8.87
CA THR A 569 9.72 -20.74 -7.48
C THR A 569 10.79 -21.46 -6.64
N VAL A 570 10.78 -22.80 -6.62
CA VAL A 570 11.75 -23.61 -5.85
C VAL A 570 13.20 -23.37 -6.30
N ALA A 571 13.42 -23.24 -7.61
CA ALA A 571 14.74 -23.00 -8.19
C ALA A 571 15.28 -21.57 -7.92
N GLU A 572 14.40 -20.58 -7.75
CA GLU A 572 14.79 -19.21 -7.38
C GLU A 572 15.13 -19.10 -5.88
N LEU A 573 14.38 -19.79 -5.01
CA LEU A 573 14.48 -19.63 -3.56
C LEU A 573 15.81 -20.10 -2.96
N LEU A 574 16.37 -21.24 -3.37
CA LEU A 574 17.62 -21.76 -2.79
C LEU A 574 18.81 -20.75 -2.89
N PRO A 575 19.20 -20.25 -4.09
CA PRO A 575 20.29 -19.29 -4.20
C PRO A 575 19.94 -17.92 -3.58
N MET A 576 18.65 -17.55 -3.54
CA MET A 576 18.16 -16.36 -2.83
C MET A 576 18.43 -16.48 -1.33
N THR A 577 17.95 -17.54 -0.67
CA THR A 577 18.14 -17.81 0.76
C THR A 577 19.61 -17.81 1.16
N MET A 578 20.48 -18.45 0.36
CA MET A 578 21.93 -18.41 0.60
C MET A 578 22.49 -17.00 0.50
N THR A 579 22.06 -16.21 -0.49
CA THR A 579 22.54 -14.83 -0.68
C THR A 579 22.12 -13.92 0.48
N VAL A 580 20.86 -14.00 0.91
CA VAL A 580 20.28 -13.04 1.87
C VAL A 580 20.69 -13.29 3.32
N HIS A 581 20.99 -14.53 3.69
CA HIS A 581 21.56 -14.88 5.01
C HIS A 581 23.10 -15.05 4.99
N GLY A 582 23.77 -14.71 3.87
CA GLY A 582 25.23 -14.73 3.77
C GLY A 582 25.88 -16.12 3.77
N GLY A 583 25.10 -17.17 3.49
CA GLY A 583 25.56 -18.56 3.50
C GLY A 583 26.53 -18.87 2.36
N HIS A 584 27.57 -19.66 2.66
CA HIS A 584 28.68 -19.89 1.74
C HIS A 584 28.51 -21.17 0.91
N HIS A 585 28.42 -21.06 -0.42
CA HIS A 585 28.20 -22.21 -1.33
C HIS A 585 29.25 -23.34 -1.24
N GLY A 586 30.44 -23.06 -0.68
CA GLY A 586 31.48 -24.08 -0.41
C GLY A 586 31.37 -24.76 0.96
N VAL A 587 30.33 -24.47 1.76
CA VAL A 587 30.10 -25.05 3.09
C VAL A 587 28.81 -25.87 3.05
N GLU A 588 28.92 -27.17 3.36
CA GLU A 588 27.82 -28.12 3.22
C GLU A 588 26.65 -27.85 4.18
N SER A 589 26.93 -27.39 5.41
CA SER A 589 25.89 -26.99 6.37
C SER A 589 25.02 -25.85 5.84
N ASP A 590 25.63 -24.84 5.23
CA ASP A 590 24.95 -23.64 4.74
C ASP A 590 24.02 -23.98 3.58
N VAL A 591 24.49 -24.84 2.66
CA VAL A 591 23.69 -25.37 1.55
C VAL A 591 22.54 -26.23 2.08
N SER A 592 22.80 -27.10 3.07
CA SER A 592 21.81 -28.01 3.65
C SER A 592 20.69 -27.26 4.41
N ILE A 593 21.06 -26.26 5.22
CA ILE A 593 20.13 -25.40 5.97
C ILE A 593 19.32 -24.50 5.01
N ALA A 594 19.95 -23.98 3.95
CA ALA A 594 19.22 -23.21 2.94
C ALA A 594 18.25 -24.10 2.14
N ALA A 595 18.60 -25.36 1.86
CA ALA A 595 17.74 -26.31 1.15
C ALA A 595 16.55 -26.78 2.00
N SER A 596 16.72 -27.03 3.31
CA SER A 596 15.63 -27.50 4.19
C SER A 596 14.51 -26.47 4.41
N ARG A 597 14.78 -25.19 4.14
CA ARG A 597 13.77 -24.10 4.09
C ARG A 597 12.87 -24.15 2.85
N VAL A 598 13.38 -24.63 1.70
CA VAL A 598 12.66 -24.57 0.42
C VAL A 598 11.73 -25.78 0.26
N ARG A 599 10.53 -25.68 0.84
CA ARG A 599 9.54 -26.77 0.92
C ARG A 599 8.37 -26.56 -0.04
N GLU A 600 8.44 -27.20 -1.22
CA GLU A 600 7.44 -27.09 -2.28
C GLU A 600 6.00 -27.40 -1.84
N HIS A 601 5.81 -28.46 -1.04
CA HIS A 601 4.51 -28.84 -0.46
C HIS A 601 3.98 -27.79 0.54
N ALA A 602 4.85 -27.06 1.25
CA ALA A 602 4.46 -26.01 2.18
C ALA A 602 4.03 -24.74 1.43
N ILE A 603 4.72 -24.40 0.35
CA ILE A 603 4.36 -23.29 -0.55
C ILE A 603 3.01 -23.58 -1.25
N ALA A 604 2.78 -24.81 -1.70
CA ALA A 604 1.47 -25.22 -2.23
C ALA A 604 0.35 -25.08 -1.18
N ALA A 605 0.61 -25.46 0.07
CA ALA A 605 -0.34 -25.33 1.17
C ALA A 605 -0.61 -23.87 1.57
N GLU A 606 0.42 -23.02 1.64
CA GLU A 606 0.31 -21.56 1.78
C GLU A 606 -0.67 -20.98 0.75
N ASN A 607 -0.51 -21.35 -0.52
CA ASN A 607 -1.33 -20.86 -1.63
C ASN A 607 -2.83 -21.16 -1.40
N ALA A 608 -3.17 -22.36 -0.91
CA ALA A 608 -4.53 -22.75 -0.54
C ALA A 608 -5.02 -22.08 0.76
N LEU A 609 -4.17 -21.99 1.78
CA LEU A 609 -4.47 -21.35 3.08
C LEU A 609 -4.74 -19.84 2.93
N HIS A 610 -4.19 -19.19 1.91
CA HIS A 610 -4.57 -17.83 1.55
C HIS A 610 -6.02 -17.72 1.07
N ASP A 611 -6.50 -18.63 0.20
CA ASP A 611 -7.86 -18.53 -0.35
C ASP A 611 -8.93 -18.94 0.66
N LEU A 612 -8.61 -19.91 1.52
CA LEU A 612 -9.38 -20.27 2.72
C LEU A 612 -9.49 -19.08 3.71
N GLY A 613 -8.57 -18.12 3.63
CA GLY A 613 -8.51 -17.00 4.57
C GLY A 613 -7.89 -17.36 5.92
N ALA A 614 -7.00 -18.36 5.95
CA ALA A 614 -6.26 -18.78 7.14
C ALA A 614 -4.91 -18.03 7.31
N ILE A 615 -4.31 -17.60 6.18
CA ILE A 615 -3.20 -16.63 6.16
C ILE A 615 -3.79 -15.24 5.90
N SER A 616 -3.66 -14.34 6.88
CA SER A 616 -4.44 -13.10 6.97
C SER A 616 -3.86 -11.91 6.19
N ILE A 617 -2.55 -11.92 5.91
CA ILE A 617 -1.78 -10.77 5.38
C ILE A 617 -0.82 -11.22 4.25
N VAL A 618 -0.55 -10.34 3.28
CA VAL A 618 0.55 -10.51 2.30
C VAL A 618 1.51 -9.33 2.43
N ASN A 619 2.79 -9.62 2.59
CA ASN A 619 3.86 -8.65 2.75
C ASN A 619 4.91 -8.74 1.64
N SER A 620 5.70 -7.69 1.44
CA SER A 620 6.81 -7.72 0.50
C SER A 620 7.94 -8.64 0.94
N ASP A 621 8.49 -8.42 2.13
CA ASP A 621 9.86 -8.79 2.51
C ASP A 621 10.92 -8.02 1.69
N SER A 622 10.74 -6.70 1.55
CA SER A 622 11.44 -5.89 0.55
C SER A 622 12.97 -5.96 0.65
N MET A 623 13.64 -6.61 -0.31
CA MET A 623 15.10 -6.84 -0.28
C MET A 623 15.62 -7.69 0.90
N GLY A 624 14.73 -8.30 1.69
CA GLY A 624 15.08 -9.36 2.67
C GLY A 624 14.98 -10.74 2.02
N MET A 625 13.86 -11.05 1.37
CA MET A 625 13.73 -12.09 0.31
C MET A 625 12.78 -11.69 -0.84
N GLY A 626 11.94 -10.67 -0.67
CA GLY A 626 10.89 -10.31 -1.61
C GLY A 626 10.91 -8.87 -2.15
N ARG A 627 9.77 -8.47 -2.73
CA ARG A 627 9.68 -7.49 -3.81
C ARG A 627 8.51 -6.52 -3.59
N ILE A 628 8.77 -5.35 -3.00
CA ILE A 628 7.72 -4.36 -2.68
C ILE A 628 7.00 -3.76 -3.90
N ALA A 629 7.65 -3.79 -5.06
CA ALA A 629 7.01 -3.43 -6.33
C ALA A 629 5.94 -4.47 -6.78
N GLU A 630 5.86 -5.62 -6.12
CA GLU A 630 4.99 -6.74 -6.50
C GLU A 630 3.96 -7.13 -5.43
N THR A 631 3.91 -6.51 -4.24
CA THR A 631 2.95 -6.85 -3.17
C THR A 631 1.49 -6.87 -3.66
N ALA A 632 1.10 -5.86 -4.45
CA ALA A 632 -0.20 -5.85 -5.13
C ALA A 632 -0.31 -6.99 -6.16
N ARG A 633 0.66 -7.07 -7.08
CA ARG A 633 0.70 -8.02 -8.21
C ARG A 633 0.54 -9.47 -7.77
N ARG A 634 1.33 -9.89 -6.79
CA ARG A 634 1.42 -11.25 -6.26
C ARG A 634 0.12 -11.67 -5.57
N THR A 635 -0.48 -10.75 -4.81
CA THR A 635 -1.82 -10.91 -4.22
C THR A 635 -2.87 -11.21 -5.29
N TRP A 636 -2.87 -10.48 -6.42
CA TRP A 636 -3.84 -10.70 -7.50
C TRP A 636 -3.54 -11.91 -8.38
N GLN A 637 -2.25 -12.25 -8.59
CA GLN A 637 -1.84 -13.48 -9.26
C GLN A 637 -2.28 -14.73 -8.47
N LEU A 638 -2.09 -14.72 -7.15
CA LEU A 638 -2.56 -15.79 -6.26
C LEU A 638 -4.10 -15.89 -6.27
N ALA A 639 -4.82 -14.77 -6.13
CA ALA A 639 -6.27 -14.75 -6.23
C ALA A 639 -6.79 -15.33 -7.56
N HIS A 640 -6.09 -15.06 -8.67
CA HIS A 640 -6.41 -15.60 -9.99
C HIS A 640 -6.18 -17.10 -10.08
N VAL A 641 -5.02 -17.62 -9.65
CA VAL A 641 -4.73 -19.07 -9.65
C VAL A 641 -5.75 -19.83 -8.80
N GLN A 642 -6.03 -19.34 -7.58
CA GLN A 642 -7.02 -19.95 -6.70
C GLN A 642 -8.45 -19.88 -7.27
N ALA A 643 -8.79 -18.83 -8.03
CA ALA A 643 -10.05 -18.79 -8.76
C ALA A 643 -10.14 -19.84 -9.88
N HIS A 644 -9.05 -20.12 -10.62
CA HIS A 644 -9.03 -21.20 -11.61
C HIS A 644 -9.19 -22.57 -10.96
N LEU A 645 -8.47 -22.85 -9.87
CA LEU A 645 -8.57 -24.11 -9.12
C LEU A 645 -9.98 -24.33 -8.56
N ALA A 646 -10.66 -23.27 -8.13
CA ALA A 646 -12.04 -23.34 -7.64
C ALA A 646 -13.12 -23.39 -8.76
N GLY A 647 -12.74 -23.23 -10.04
CA GLY A 647 -13.71 -23.10 -11.15
C GLY A 647 -14.52 -21.80 -11.12
N GLN A 648 -13.98 -20.74 -10.52
CA GLN A 648 -14.67 -19.49 -10.15
C GLN A 648 -14.15 -18.29 -10.96
N THR A 649 -14.11 -18.45 -12.29
CA THR A 649 -13.50 -17.50 -13.23
C THR A 649 -14.48 -17.03 -14.31
N GLY A 650 -14.07 -15.98 -15.04
CA GLY A 650 -14.83 -15.48 -16.19
C GLY A 650 -16.00 -14.54 -15.84
N PRO A 651 -16.64 -13.95 -16.86
CA PRO A 651 -17.59 -12.84 -16.68
C PRO A 651 -18.90 -13.23 -15.99
N ASP A 652 -19.24 -14.52 -15.98
CA ASP A 652 -20.48 -15.04 -15.40
C ASP A 652 -20.39 -15.26 -13.88
N PHE A 653 -19.17 -15.41 -13.33
CA PHE A 653 -18.92 -15.47 -11.88
C PHE A 653 -18.83 -14.07 -11.26
N VAL A 654 -19.22 -13.93 -9.98
CA VAL A 654 -19.09 -12.67 -9.22
C VAL A 654 -18.00 -12.84 -8.16
N GLY A 655 -16.79 -12.37 -8.48
CA GLY A 655 -15.59 -12.54 -7.65
C GLY A 655 -15.50 -11.62 -6.43
N ASN A 656 -16.54 -10.86 -6.07
CA ASN A 656 -16.49 -9.82 -5.04
C ASN A 656 -15.94 -10.34 -3.70
N GLU A 657 -16.38 -11.53 -3.24
CA GLU A 657 -15.92 -12.11 -1.98
C GLU A 657 -14.41 -12.38 -1.97
N ARG A 658 -13.89 -13.14 -2.95
CA ARG A 658 -12.44 -13.41 -3.08
C ARG A 658 -11.65 -12.11 -3.24
N VAL A 659 -12.12 -11.20 -4.09
CA VAL A 659 -11.41 -9.94 -4.34
C VAL A 659 -11.32 -9.07 -3.09
N LEU A 660 -12.38 -9.01 -2.27
CA LEU A 660 -12.37 -8.27 -1.00
C LEU A 660 -11.56 -9.00 0.09
N ARG A 661 -11.61 -10.34 0.14
CA ARG A 661 -10.73 -11.17 1.00
C ARG A 661 -9.26 -10.87 0.74
N TYR A 662 -8.85 -10.83 -0.53
CA TYR A 662 -7.47 -10.58 -0.92
C TYR A 662 -7.08 -9.10 -0.78
N LEU A 663 -7.98 -8.15 -1.05
CA LEU A 663 -7.72 -6.73 -0.79
C LEU A 663 -7.44 -6.46 0.70
N ALA A 664 -8.16 -7.14 1.60
CA ALA A 664 -7.94 -7.02 3.05
C ALA A 664 -6.52 -7.41 3.48
N LYS A 665 -5.93 -8.43 2.85
CA LYS A 665 -4.56 -8.92 3.13
C LYS A 665 -3.47 -7.86 2.93
N ILE A 666 -3.71 -6.85 2.09
CA ILE A 666 -2.75 -5.80 1.72
C ILE A 666 -3.21 -4.38 2.10
N THR A 667 -4.33 -4.24 2.81
CA THR A 667 -4.85 -2.91 3.22
C THR A 667 -5.24 -2.89 4.69
N LEU A 668 -6.29 -3.62 5.06
CA LEU A 668 -6.93 -3.49 6.36
C LEU A 668 -6.30 -4.41 7.42
N ASN A 669 -6.04 -5.66 7.09
CA ASN A 669 -5.48 -6.64 8.03
C ASN A 669 -4.08 -6.24 8.53
N PRO A 670 -3.11 -5.85 7.67
CA PRO A 670 -1.83 -5.31 8.15
C PRO A 670 -1.98 -3.98 8.92
N ALA A 671 -3.03 -3.18 8.67
CA ALA A 671 -3.32 -2.00 9.48
C ALA A 671 -3.90 -2.35 10.86
N ILE A 672 -4.67 -3.44 11.00
CA ILE A 672 -5.18 -3.93 12.30
C ILE A 672 -4.03 -4.56 13.10
N ALA A 673 -3.32 -5.52 12.50
CA ALA A 673 -2.21 -6.26 13.13
C ALA A 673 -1.07 -5.36 13.67
N HIS A 674 -0.93 -4.15 13.13
CA HIS A 674 0.04 -3.15 13.57
C HIS A 674 -0.57 -1.87 14.17
N GLY A 675 -1.84 -1.89 14.63
CA GLY A 675 -2.43 -0.79 15.40
C GLY A 675 -2.59 0.55 14.67
N MET A 676 -2.67 0.52 13.34
CA MET A 676 -2.83 1.69 12.46
C MET A 676 -4.25 1.83 11.87
N ALA A 677 -5.13 0.85 12.09
CA ALA A 677 -6.45 0.73 11.45
C ALA A 677 -7.41 1.89 11.73
N ALA A 678 -7.18 2.73 12.75
CA ALA A 678 -7.97 3.92 12.97
C ALA A 678 -7.66 5.06 11.98
N ASP A 679 -6.50 5.02 11.30
CA ASP A 679 -5.99 6.12 10.47
C ASP A 679 -5.70 5.71 9.01
N VAL A 680 -5.44 4.45 8.69
CA VAL A 680 -5.17 3.96 7.31
C VAL A 680 -5.88 2.62 7.03
N GLY A 681 -5.65 2.01 5.85
CA GLY A 681 -6.07 0.64 5.53
C GLY A 681 -7.53 0.45 5.10
N SER A 682 -8.35 1.51 5.06
CA SER A 682 -9.65 1.51 4.39
C SER A 682 -10.08 2.92 3.98
N LEU A 683 -11.05 3.03 3.07
CA LEU A 683 -11.61 4.29 2.57
C LEU A 683 -12.77 4.84 3.44
N ARG A 684 -12.90 4.40 4.69
CA ARG A 684 -13.95 4.89 5.60
C ARG A 684 -13.68 6.33 6.07
N PRO A 685 -14.73 7.15 6.29
CA PRO A 685 -14.60 8.48 6.86
C PRO A 685 -13.82 8.50 8.18
N GLY A 686 -13.08 9.58 8.41
CA GLY A 686 -12.15 9.76 9.53
C GLY A 686 -10.72 9.30 9.24
N ARG A 687 -10.50 8.33 8.35
CA ARG A 687 -9.15 7.87 7.97
C ARG A 687 -8.43 8.90 7.09
N LEU A 688 -7.10 8.81 7.00
CA LEU A 688 -6.31 9.59 6.05
C LEU A 688 -6.78 9.28 4.62
N ALA A 689 -6.83 10.29 3.77
CA ALA A 689 -7.19 10.13 2.36
C ALA A 689 -6.00 9.61 1.53
N ASP A 690 -5.48 8.45 1.95
CA ASP A 690 -4.49 7.66 1.25
C ASP A 690 -5.21 6.74 0.25
N VAL A 691 -5.39 7.25 -0.98
CA VAL A 691 -6.22 6.62 -2.01
C VAL A 691 -5.35 6.29 -3.23
N VAL A 692 -5.48 5.07 -3.76
CA VAL A 692 -4.82 4.67 -5.00
C VAL A 692 -5.87 4.54 -6.09
N LEU A 693 -5.60 5.19 -7.23
CA LEU A 693 -6.48 5.22 -8.39
C LEU A 693 -5.89 4.37 -9.52
N TRP A 694 -6.62 3.32 -9.89
CA TRP A 694 -6.23 2.33 -10.88
C TRP A 694 -7.07 2.47 -12.15
N ARG A 695 -6.47 2.20 -13.32
CA ARG A 695 -7.23 1.85 -14.51
C ARG A 695 -7.60 0.36 -14.40
N PRO A 696 -8.83 -0.07 -14.75
CA PRO A 696 -9.17 -1.50 -14.75
C PRO A 696 -8.15 -2.35 -15.52
N ALA A 697 -7.66 -1.87 -16.66
CA ALA A 697 -6.68 -2.58 -17.50
C ALA A 697 -5.26 -2.74 -16.91
N THR A 698 -4.91 -2.00 -15.84
CA THR A 698 -3.58 -2.04 -15.17
C THR A 698 -3.71 -2.27 -13.66
N PHE A 699 -4.91 -2.64 -13.18
CA PHE A 699 -5.22 -2.85 -11.77
C PHE A 699 -4.25 -3.88 -11.15
N GLY A 700 -3.67 -3.54 -10.00
CA GLY A 700 -2.71 -4.41 -9.30
C GLY A 700 -1.29 -4.44 -9.89
N ALA A 701 -1.06 -3.92 -11.09
CA ALA A 701 0.28 -3.85 -11.72
C ALA A 701 0.84 -2.43 -11.81
N GLN A 702 0.01 -1.43 -12.14
CA GLN A 702 0.42 -0.03 -12.22
C GLN A 702 -0.77 0.91 -11.90
N PRO A 703 -0.70 1.71 -10.81
CA PRO A 703 -1.70 2.73 -10.52
C PRO A 703 -1.50 3.96 -11.41
N GLU A 704 -2.58 4.67 -11.74
CA GLU A 704 -2.53 5.94 -12.49
C GLU A 704 -2.11 7.10 -11.56
N LEU A 705 -2.62 7.13 -10.32
CA LEU A 705 -2.27 8.11 -9.27
C LEU A 705 -2.28 7.47 -7.88
N VAL A 706 -1.39 7.96 -7.01
CA VAL A 706 -1.37 7.69 -5.56
C VAL A 706 -1.51 9.01 -4.81
N LEU A 707 -2.51 9.08 -3.94
CA LEU A 707 -2.76 10.20 -3.04
C LEU A 707 -2.21 9.87 -1.64
N LYS A 708 -1.65 10.88 -0.97
CA LYS A 708 -1.26 10.85 0.44
C LYS A 708 -1.95 11.99 1.16
N SER A 709 -2.65 11.70 2.24
CA SER A 709 -3.51 12.64 2.97
C SER A 709 -4.27 13.57 2.00
N GLY A 710 -4.96 12.98 1.02
CA GLY A 710 -5.83 13.70 0.09
C GLY A 710 -5.14 14.45 -1.06
N PHE A 711 -3.81 14.41 -1.16
CA PHE A 711 -3.05 15.14 -2.17
C PHE A 711 -2.21 14.21 -3.05
N VAL A 712 -2.17 14.46 -4.37
CA VAL A 712 -1.48 13.58 -5.33
C VAL A 712 0.04 13.64 -5.12
N ALA A 713 0.62 12.52 -4.69
CA ALA A 713 2.04 12.40 -4.33
C ALA A 713 2.86 11.67 -5.41
N TRP A 714 2.27 10.68 -6.09
CA TRP A 714 2.95 9.86 -7.10
C TRP A 714 1.97 9.46 -8.22
N GLY A 715 2.46 9.09 -9.40
CA GLY A 715 1.61 8.61 -10.49
C GLY A 715 2.22 8.69 -11.89
N VAL A 716 1.42 8.40 -12.91
CA VAL A 716 1.86 8.30 -14.31
C VAL A 716 1.97 9.69 -14.96
N SER A 717 3.17 10.27 -14.90
CA SER A 717 3.46 11.59 -15.48
C SER A 717 4.04 11.48 -16.89
N GLY A 718 3.53 12.31 -17.81
CA GLY A 718 4.06 12.47 -19.16
C GLY A 718 5.24 13.45 -19.25
N SER A 719 5.65 13.80 -20.47
CA SER A 719 6.66 14.85 -20.69
C SER A 719 6.12 16.23 -20.33
N GLY A 720 6.87 16.99 -19.50
CA GLY A 720 6.53 18.36 -19.11
C GLY A 720 6.54 19.38 -20.25
N SER A 721 7.21 19.06 -21.37
CA SER A 721 7.17 19.85 -22.61
C SER A 721 6.00 19.49 -23.53
N GLY A 722 5.12 18.58 -23.09
CA GLY A 722 3.98 18.11 -23.86
C GLY A 722 2.80 19.09 -23.88
N SER A 723 2.09 19.16 -25.00
CA SER A 723 0.84 19.92 -25.13
C SER A 723 -0.33 19.33 -24.33
N THR A 724 -0.20 18.10 -23.82
CA THR A 724 -1.18 17.43 -22.96
C THR A 724 -0.48 16.55 -21.92
N ARG A 725 -1.20 16.18 -20.85
CA ARG A 725 -0.72 15.21 -19.83
C ARG A 725 -0.49 13.79 -20.38
N LEU A 726 -0.89 13.52 -21.64
CA LEU A 726 -0.74 12.22 -22.30
C LEU A 726 0.52 12.10 -23.16
N THR A 727 1.30 13.18 -23.30
CA THR A 727 2.52 13.18 -24.12
C THR A 727 3.59 12.25 -23.53
N GLN A 728 4.11 11.36 -24.38
CA GLN A 728 5.16 10.39 -24.04
C GLN A 728 6.52 11.06 -23.77
N PRO A 729 7.44 10.42 -23.00
CA PRO A 729 7.25 9.16 -22.26
C PRO A 729 6.37 9.36 -21.02
N ARG A 730 5.41 8.46 -20.81
CA ARG A 730 4.59 8.35 -19.60
C ARG A 730 5.23 7.36 -18.63
N VAL A 731 5.64 7.83 -17.46
CA VAL A 731 6.37 7.04 -16.45
C VAL A 731 5.93 7.40 -15.03
N MET A 732 6.08 6.46 -14.08
CA MET A 732 5.79 6.69 -12.67
C MET A 732 6.79 7.70 -12.08
N LYS A 733 6.29 8.79 -11.50
CA LYS A 733 7.09 9.91 -10.97
C LYS A 733 6.42 10.58 -9.77
N PRO A 734 7.18 11.32 -8.94
CA PRO A 734 6.60 12.19 -7.92
C PRO A 734 5.79 13.32 -8.56
N TYR A 735 4.61 13.55 -8.00
CA TYR A 735 3.80 14.74 -8.19
C TYR A 735 4.07 15.72 -7.04
N PHE A 736 3.43 16.89 -7.03
CA PHE A 736 3.70 17.94 -6.05
C PHE A 736 3.55 17.53 -4.57
N GLY A 737 2.79 16.47 -4.23
CA GLY A 737 2.74 15.93 -2.87
C GLY A 737 4.00 15.16 -2.45
N GLY A 738 4.79 14.68 -3.41
CA GLY A 738 6.07 13.99 -3.21
C GLY A 738 7.29 14.87 -3.50
N LEU A 739 7.17 16.20 -3.40
CA LEU A 739 8.26 17.15 -3.70
C LEU A 739 8.45 18.18 -2.58
N GLY A 740 9.71 18.51 -2.30
CA GLY A 740 10.09 19.47 -1.26
C GLY A 740 9.54 19.09 0.11
N GLY A 741 9.14 20.08 0.91
CA GLY A 741 8.56 19.85 2.25
C GLY A 741 7.08 19.43 2.27
N ALA A 742 6.47 19.04 1.14
CA ALA A 742 5.08 18.58 1.12
C ALA A 742 4.85 17.27 1.91
N PRO A 743 5.71 16.24 1.83
CA PRO A 743 5.53 14.97 2.55
C PRO A 743 5.39 15.14 4.07
N ARG A 744 6.07 16.13 4.66
CA ARG A 744 5.99 16.54 6.08
C ARG A 744 4.56 16.78 6.58
N ARG A 745 3.63 17.10 5.67
CA ARG A 745 2.20 17.33 5.96
C ARG A 745 1.31 16.15 5.57
N LEU A 746 1.77 15.29 4.66
CA LEU A 746 0.96 14.28 3.96
C LEU A 746 1.25 12.84 4.41
N SER A 747 2.38 12.62 5.09
CA SER A 747 2.77 11.38 5.76
C SER A 747 2.63 11.51 7.27
N THR A 748 2.61 10.38 7.98
CA THR A 748 2.87 10.31 9.42
C THR A 748 3.87 9.20 9.73
N VAL A 749 4.71 9.39 10.74
CA VAL A 749 5.36 8.30 11.45
C VAL A 749 4.40 7.80 12.53
N PHE A 750 4.31 6.49 12.69
CA PHE A 750 3.56 5.82 13.76
C PHE A 750 4.53 5.36 14.84
N VAL A 751 4.23 5.69 16.09
CA VAL A 751 5.10 5.51 17.26
C VAL A 751 4.30 5.03 18.46
N SER A 752 4.99 4.48 19.47
CA SER A 752 4.38 4.09 20.75
C SER A 752 3.60 5.23 21.40
N ARG A 753 2.51 4.88 22.10
CA ARG A 753 1.73 5.84 22.88
C ARG A 753 2.58 6.48 24.00
N ALA A 754 3.35 5.66 24.70
CA ALA A 754 4.20 6.09 25.82
C ALA A 754 5.26 7.13 25.44
N CYS A 755 5.85 7.05 24.23
CA CYS A 755 6.79 8.06 23.74
C CYS A 755 6.16 9.45 23.60
N LEU A 756 4.87 9.51 23.22
CA LEU A 756 4.14 10.77 23.02
C LEU A 756 3.55 11.35 24.32
N ASP A 757 3.26 10.50 25.31
CA ASP A 757 2.79 10.93 26.63
C ASP A 757 3.93 11.33 27.59
N ASP A 758 5.12 10.73 27.46
CA ASP A 758 6.31 11.24 28.17
C ASP A 758 6.85 12.52 27.50
N ARG A 759 6.91 13.59 28.30
CA ARG A 759 7.39 14.91 27.87
C ARG A 759 8.86 14.92 27.46
N ALA A 760 9.72 14.09 28.04
CA ALA A 760 11.13 14.06 27.68
C ALA A 760 11.33 13.36 26.32
N SER A 761 10.71 12.20 26.15
CA SER A 761 10.68 11.39 24.92
C SER A 761 10.07 12.16 23.74
N ALA A 762 8.86 12.71 23.91
CA ALA A 762 8.20 13.53 22.90
C ALA A 762 9.01 14.80 22.54
N GLY A 763 9.79 15.33 23.50
CA GLY A 763 10.68 16.47 23.29
C GLY A 763 11.97 16.14 22.53
N ALA A 764 12.38 14.86 22.51
CA ALA A 764 13.56 14.36 21.81
C ALA A 764 13.28 13.96 20.35
N LEU A 765 12.03 13.62 20.00
CA LEU A 765 11.64 13.24 18.64
C LEU A 765 12.01 14.31 17.59
N PRO A 766 12.49 13.90 16.39
CA PRO A 766 12.84 14.82 15.31
C PRO A 766 11.72 15.81 14.94
N LYS A 767 12.08 17.09 14.88
CA LYS A 767 11.13 18.18 14.61
C LYS A 767 10.71 18.22 13.14
N GLY A 768 9.52 18.75 12.85
CA GLY A 768 9.01 18.90 11.48
C GLY A 768 8.57 17.60 10.82
N VAL A 769 8.39 16.53 11.60
CA VAL A 769 7.74 15.27 11.24
C VAL A 769 6.39 15.22 11.97
N ARG A 770 5.39 14.58 11.36
CA ARG A 770 4.09 14.31 11.99
C ARG A 770 4.12 12.93 12.65
N TYR A 771 3.71 12.86 13.91
CA TYR A 771 3.61 11.62 14.67
C TYR A 771 2.14 11.27 14.96
N THR A 772 1.83 9.97 14.96
CA THR A 772 0.53 9.41 15.36
C THR A 772 0.79 8.24 16.31
N ALA A 773 0.05 8.16 17.41
CA ALA A 773 0.15 7.04 18.34
C ALA A 773 -0.44 5.77 17.70
N LEU A 774 0.26 4.65 17.87
CA LEU A 774 -0.31 3.31 17.73
C LEU A 774 -1.30 3.02 18.87
N ARG A 775 -2.19 2.06 18.63
CA ARG A 775 -3.27 1.62 19.54
C ARG A 775 -3.87 0.30 19.07
N ASP A 776 -4.51 -0.42 19.98
CA ASP A 776 -5.39 -1.57 19.69
C ASP A 776 -4.61 -2.71 18.97
N SER A 777 -3.34 -2.93 19.36
CA SER A 777 -2.43 -3.91 18.73
C SER A 777 -2.23 -5.22 19.53
N ARG A 778 -2.74 -5.25 20.76
CA ARG A 778 -2.68 -6.39 21.69
C ARG A 778 -4.07 -7.02 21.88
N GLY A 779 -4.10 -8.27 22.34
CA GLY A 779 -5.34 -9.04 22.50
C GLY A 779 -6.05 -9.44 21.20
N LEU A 780 -5.51 -9.08 20.04
CA LEU A 780 -6.01 -9.47 18.73
C LEU A 780 -5.81 -10.97 18.48
N THR A 781 -6.76 -11.53 17.74
CA THR A 781 -6.79 -12.89 17.21
C THR A 781 -7.02 -12.86 15.70
N ARG A 782 -6.94 -14.02 15.03
CA ARG A 782 -7.41 -14.12 13.64
C ARG A 782 -8.92 -13.86 13.48
N GLY A 783 -9.72 -13.96 14.54
CA GLY A 783 -11.13 -13.54 14.52
C GLY A 783 -11.33 -12.05 14.22
N ASP A 784 -10.32 -11.22 14.50
CA ASP A 784 -10.33 -9.77 14.28
C ASP A 784 -9.87 -9.36 12.87
N MET A 785 -9.40 -10.31 12.05
CA MET A 785 -8.92 -10.07 10.69
C MET A 785 -10.08 -10.07 9.68
N VAL A 786 -10.19 -9.04 8.86
CA VAL A 786 -11.34 -8.88 7.96
C VAL A 786 -11.26 -9.89 6.80
N ALA A 787 -12.36 -10.66 6.63
CA ALA A 787 -12.56 -11.70 5.62
C ALA A 787 -11.52 -12.85 5.60
N ASN A 788 -10.67 -12.92 6.63
CA ASN A 788 -9.54 -13.84 6.74
C ASN A 788 -9.40 -14.38 8.18
N THR A 789 -10.49 -14.99 8.66
CA THR A 789 -10.68 -15.44 10.05
C THR A 789 -10.52 -16.95 10.25
N ALA A 790 -10.05 -17.70 9.25
CA ALA A 790 -10.03 -19.16 9.32
C ALA A 790 -8.90 -19.66 10.24
N VAL A 791 -9.22 -20.66 11.06
CA VAL A 791 -8.29 -21.34 11.99
C VAL A 791 -8.41 -22.85 11.75
N PRO A 792 -7.90 -23.37 10.61
CA PRO A 792 -7.90 -24.80 10.31
C PRO A 792 -6.81 -25.51 11.11
N THR A 793 -6.95 -26.83 11.30
CA THR A 793 -5.85 -27.65 11.81
C THR A 793 -4.88 -27.93 10.66
N VAL A 794 -3.68 -27.37 10.72
CA VAL A 794 -2.61 -27.61 9.73
C VAL A 794 -1.59 -28.58 10.30
N ARG A 795 -1.17 -29.58 9.52
CA ARG A 795 -0.09 -30.51 9.86
C ARG A 795 0.91 -30.67 8.71
N VAL A 796 2.19 -30.46 8.99
CA VAL A 796 3.31 -30.56 8.04
C VAL A 796 4.02 -31.91 8.26
N PRO A 797 4.06 -32.81 7.27
CA PRO A 797 4.84 -34.03 7.37
C PRO A 797 6.35 -33.75 7.47
N THR A 798 7.09 -34.61 8.18
CA THR A 798 8.57 -34.56 8.21
C THR A 798 9.21 -35.20 6.98
N THR A 799 8.42 -35.93 6.21
CA THR A 799 8.66 -36.41 4.85
C THR A 799 8.17 -35.38 3.81
N PRO A 800 8.58 -35.44 2.53
CA PRO A 800 8.09 -34.53 1.49
C PRO A 800 6.65 -34.82 1.01
N ASP A 801 5.80 -35.35 1.90
CA ASP A 801 4.39 -35.65 1.63
C ASP A 801 3.53 -34.38 1.65
N ALA A 802 2.30 -34.47 1.14
CA ALA A 802 1.37 -33.36 1.12
C ALA A 802 1.00 -32.88 2.55
N VAL A 803 1.07 -31.57 2.78
CA VAL A 803 0.58 -30.91 4.00
C VAL A 803 -0.91 -31.21 4.18
N LEU A 804 -1.31 -31.52 5.41
CA LEU A 804 -2.70 -31.80 5.75
C LEU A 804 -3.37 -30.55 6.30
N VAL A 805 -4.53 -30.17 5.75
CA VAL A 805 -5.40 -29.11 6.26
C VAL A 805 -6.75 -29.73 6.62
N ASP A 806 -7.15 -29.61 7.88
CA ASP A 806 -8.29 -30.33 8.48
C ASP A 806 -8.29 -31.85 8.17
N GLY A 807 -7.08 -32.44 8.18
CA GLY A 807 -6.85 -33.85 7.89
C GLY A 807 -6.88 -34.25 6.41
N ARG A 808 -7.02 -33.29 5.47
CA ARG A 808 -7.03 -33.52 4.02
C ARG A 808 -5.71 -33.07 3.39
N PRO A 809 -5.07 -33.87 2.52
CA PRO A 809 -3.88 -33.42 1.80
C PRO A 809 -4.20 -32.25 0.87
N VAL A 810 -3.26 -31.31 0.74
CA VAL A 810 -3.30 -30.24 -0.27
C VAL A 810 -2.47 -30.65 -1.48
N ASP A 811 -3.07 -30.60 -2.67
CA ASP A 811 -2.39 -30.92 -3.93
C ASP A 811 -1.35 -29.84 -4.30
N VAL A 812 -0.20 -30.27 -4.84
CA VAL A 812 0.83 -29.36 -5.35
C VAL A 812 0.44 -28.88 -6.75
N HIS A 813 0.20 -27.57 -6.89
CA HIS A 813 -0.14 -26.93 -8.16
C HIS A 813 0.88 -25.86 -8.57
N HIS A 814 1.39 -25.96 -9.79
CA HIS A 814 2.29 -24.95 -10.38
C HIS A 814 1.57 -24.14 -11.45
N ALA A 815 1.45 -22.83 -11.23
CA ALA A 815 0.99 -21.90 -12.24
C ALA A 815 2.08 -21.70 -13.31
N ALA A 816 1.88 -22.30 -14.50
CA ALA A 816 2.81 -22.20 -15.61
C ALA A 816 2.81 -20.81 -16.29
N ASP A 817 1.65 -20.15 -16.32
CA ASP A 817 1.44 -18.80 -16.83
C ASP A 817 0.79 -17.92 -15.74
N LEU A 818 1.13 -16.63 -15.73
CA LEU A 818 0.55 -15.66 -14.79
C LEU A 818 0.21 -14.31 -15.47
N PRO A 819 -0.95 -13.72 -15.16
CA PRO A 819 -1.31 -12.37 -15.58
C PRO A 819 -0.48 -11.33 -14.82
N LEU A 820 -0.62 -10.05 -15.19
CA LEU A 820 0.14 -8.92 -14.63
C LEU A 820 1.66 -8.96 -14.92
N THR A 821 2.09 -9.86 -15.82
CA THR A 821 3.50 -10.08 -16.20
C THR A 821 3.87 -9.31 -17.48
N ARG A 822 4.12 -10.00 -18.60
CA ARG A 822 4.66 -9.43 -19.86
C ARG A 822 3.76 -8.40 -20.54
N LEU A 823 2.46 -8.38 -20.20
CA LEU A 823 1.51 -7.37 -20.72
C LEU A 823 1.58 -6.03 -19.99
N GLN A 824 2.13 -6.00 -18.76
CA GLN A 824 2.16 -4.82 -17.88
C GLN A 824 3.57 -4.28 -17.62
N ASN A 825 4.62 -4.97 -18.10
CA ASN A 825 6.03 -4.64 -17.87
C ASN A 825 6.79 -4.64 -19.20
N LEU A 826 7.82 -3.79 -19.31
CA LEU A 826 8.85 -3.95 -20.35
C LEU A 826 9.69 -5.19 -20.03
N ALA A 827 10.03 -5.95 -21.08
CA ALA A 827 10.87 -7.14 -21.01
C ALA A 827 12.35 -6.79 -21.27
#